data_AF-A0AAE1LG62-F1
#
_entry.id   AF-A0AAE1LG62-F1
#
_cell.length_a   1.000
_cell.length_b   1.000
_cell.length_c   1.000
_cell.angle_alpha   90.00
_cell.angle_beta   90.00
_cell.angle_gamma   90.00
#
_symmetry.space_group_name_H-M   'P 1'
#
loop_
_entity.id
_entity.type
_entity.pdbx_description
1 polymer ?
#
loop_
_entity_poly.entity_id
_entity_poly.type
_entity_poly.pdbx_seq_one_letter_code
_entity_poly.pdbx_strand_id
1 'polypeptide(L)'
;MTSKEKKKFESWYQEQVDNNYEFNFKYEILTYCQSDVDILRQAMESFRVSFMEVGGFDPLRHSLTISSATMSMYRLKHLIPGTLGIVPRGGYRSRDKQSFIALQWLDFEQHKLKDIAKITTAENSREVRVMGRPVDGYTEISSPDGSIEKHIWEFWGCFWHQCVWCYSDTNSRERLRNDAGEDRYENTRRLTNIFKKNGYIVHEMWECQFREECQTNPTVKTYFEQHPTTRSFPLQLRDALCGGRTSAVRSYKKADVSKGEKIKFFDICSEYPYINLTFSYVKGHPKIFLQGDPNMPPIDTWNGVAKVTVLAPESLFLPVLPYRCCSKLMFPLCKTCAETQNQDVCTHTATKDRAFTGTWCANELQLAVNKGYKILSIHELYQYPEVEKYDPVSKTGGLFSGYVRENMALKYEASGWPTHIKTDEDREQYVKAIFERDGIVIRKERVEKNPGKRTLAKLILNSFWGKMGEKTLRPKTVFVFDYGELIRLVNDSTIVINSILPLREDCLQVCFVPVEDMDESLKTTSLIHAAQTTAGGRELLYKYLDIVGERCIYNDTDSVCFLSVPGQPEPELGPYLGQMTDQLSEDFSEGSYCCEFASAGAKNYSFKVCVGGDPAKIRVVTKVRGLSINSSCEDTVTFDTLKHMVLSDEKIITNIDIPSQIARLPGWRIVTRPSSKKWQVCLNKRRRIHKEKTEPYGFKGTLLDDEDYEILSVLENLADNT
;
A
#
# COMPACT_ATOMS: atom_id res chain seq x y z
N MET A 1 -19.32 16.61 19.49
CA MET A 1 -20.73 16.28 19.18
C MET A 1 -21.13 17.00 17.91
N THR A 2 -21.96 16.40 17.06
CA THR A 2 -22.65 17.13 15.97
C THR A 2 -23.62 18.15 16.58
N SER A 3 -24.03 19.19 15.84
CA SER A 3 -25.04 20.14 16.34
C SER A 3 -26.35 19.49 16.79
N LYS A 4 -26.79 18.42 16.11
CA LYS A 4 -27.99 17.67 16.52
C LYS A 4 -27.80 16.96 17.87
N GLU A 5 -26.65 16.34 18.07
CA GLU A 5 -26.31 15.68 19.33
C GLU A 5 -26.09 16.70 20.45
N LYS A 6 -25.48 17.85 20.15
CA LYS A 6 -25.30 18.95 21.08
C LYS A 6 -26.64 19.45 21.61
N LYS A 7 -27.63 19.70 20.73
CA LYS A 7 -28.98 20.10 21.15
C LYS A 7 -29.65 19.05 22.04
N LYS A 8 -29.50 17.76 21.70
CA LYS A 8 -30.00 16.66 22.56
C LYS A 8 -29.32 16.66 23.92
N PHE A 9 -28.00 16.82 23.95
CA PHE A 9 -27.21 16.90 25.18
C PHE A 9 -27.62 18.10 26.03
N GLU A 10 -27.79 19.29 25.44
CA GLU A 10 -28.23 20.49 26.14
C GLU A 10 -29.63 20.33 26.73
N SER A 11 -30.54 19.68 25.98
CA SER A 11 -31.89 19.37 26.49
C SER A 11 -31.83 18.42 27.68
N TRP A 12 -31.05 17.33 27.57
CA TRP A 12 -30.83 16.39 28.66
C TRP A 12 -30.14 17.05 29.86
N TYR A 13 -29.13 17.89 29.62
CA TYR A 13 -28.40 18.61 30.65
C TYR A 13 -29.34 19.55 31.42
N GLN A 14 -30.18 20.30 30.71
CA GLN A 14 -31.16 21.18 31.35
C GLN A 14 -32.16 20.38 32.19
N GLU A 15 -32.64 19.25 31.69
CA GLU A 15 -33.50 18.34 32.46
C GLU A 15 -32.81 17.84 33.75
N GLN A 16 -31.53 17.49 33.70
CA GLN A 16 -30.79 17.09 34.90
C GLN A 16 -30.61 18.23 35.89
N VAL A 17 -30.36 19.45 35.39
CA VAL A 17 -30.29 20.66 36.22
C VAL A 17 -31.63 20.93 36.90
N ASP A 18 -32.73 20.86 36.16
CA ASP A 18 -34.09 21.09 36.68
C ASP A 18 -34.49 20.02 37.72
N ASN A 19 -33.99 18.79 37.56
CA ASN A 19 -34.15 17.69 38.52
C ASN A 19 -33.19 17.77 39.72
N ASN A 20 -32.35 18.82 39.81
CA ASN A 20 -31.35 19.02 40.85
C ASN A 20 -30.41 17.81 41.01
N TYR A 21 -30.04 17.18 39.88
CA TYR A 21 -29.14 16.03 39.86
C TYR A 21 -27.71 16.43 40.25
N GLU A 22 -27.14 15.78 41.26
CA GLU A 22 -25.76 16.02 41.68
C GLU A 22 -24.78 15.13 40.90
N PHE A 23 -23.98 15.73 40.01
CA PHE A 23 -22.99 15.00 39.21
C PHE A 23 -21.70 14.73 40.01
N ASN A 24 -21.62 13.55 40.65
CA ASN A 24 -20.40 13.10 41.32
C ASN A 24 -19.41 12.51 40.30
N PHE A 25 -18.47 13.34 39.84
CA PHE A 25 -17.51 12.96 38.80
C PHE A 25 -16.74 11.66 39.10
N LYS A 26 -16.34 11.42 40.35
CA LYS A 26 -15.59 10.20 40.73
C LYS A 26 -16.44 8.94 40.60
N TYR A 27 -17.71 9.03 40.98
CA TYR A 27 -18.65 7.93 40.87
C TYR A 27 -19.02 7.67 39.41
N GLU A 28 -19.33 8.72 38.66
CA GLU A 28 -19.75 8.65 37.26
C GLU A 28 -18.65 8.09 36.36
N ILE A 29 -17.40 8.54 36.54
CA ILE A 29 -16.29 8.03 35.74
C ILE A 29 -16.00 6.57 36.02
N LEU A 30 -16.13 6.12 37.27
CA LEU A 30 -15.97 4.72 37.63
C LEU A 30 -17.07 3.87 36.99
N THR A 31 -18.33 4.31 37.11
CA THR A 31 -19.50 3.64 36.55
C THR A 31 -19.40 3.54 35.02
N TYR A 32 -19.01 4.64 34.36
CA TYR A 32 -18.74 4.65 32.92
C TYR A 32 -17.65 3.63 32.55
N CYS A 33 -16.50 3.64 33.25
CA CYS A 33 -15.40 2.74 32.93
C CYS A 33 -15.79 1.26 33.13
N GLN A 34 -16.55 0.94 34.18
CA GLN A 34 -17.08 -0.41 34.41
C GLN A 34 -18.03 -0.82 33.27
N SER A 35 -18.99 0.03 32.94
CA SER A 35 -19.94 -0.21 31.84
C SER A 35 -19.24 -0.37 30.49
N ASP A 36 -18.23 0.45 30.19
CA ASP A 36 -17.49 0.39 28.92
C ASP A 36 -16.71 -0.92 28.80
N VAL A 37 -16.02 -1.34 29.87
CA VAL A 37 -15.33 -2.64 29.92
C VAL A 37 -16.32 -3.80 29.79
N ASP A 38 -17.48 -3.74 30.43
CA ASP A 38 -18.51 -4.77 30.32
C ASP A 38 -19.10 -4.87 28.91
N ILE A 39 -19.36 -3.74 28.26
CA ILE A 39 -19.82 -3.71 26.86
C ILE A 39 -18.76 -4.31 25.93
N LEU A 40 -17.49 -3.92 26.10
CA LEU A 40 -16.39 -4.47 25.30
C LEU A 40 -16.23 -5.99 25.52
N ARG A 41 -16.34 -6.46 26.76
CA ARG A 41 -16.30 -7.89 27.09
C ARG A 41 -17.45 -8.65 26.41
N GLN A 42 -18.69 -8.17 26.54
CA GLN A 42 -19.86 -8.81 25.92
C GLN A 42 -19.80 -8.80 24.40
N ALA A 43 -19.30 -7.70 23.80
CA ALA A 43 -19.07 -7.61 22.36
C ALA A 43 -18.01 -8.62 21.90
N MET A 44 -16.92 -8.79 22.65
CA MET A 44 -15.87 -9.78 22.36
C MET A 44 -16.36 -11.21 22.53
N GLU A 45 -17.21 -11.50 23.53
CA GLU A 45 -17.87 -12.80 23.69
C GLU A 45 -18.78 -13.10 22.50
N SER A 46 -19.60 -12.13 22.08
CA SER A 46 -20.48 -12.25 20.91
C SER A 46 -19.70 -12.45 19.61
N PHE A 47 -18.60 -11.71 19.42
CA PHE A 47 -17.68 -11.88 18.30
C PHE A 47 -17.05 -13.27 18.31
N ARG A 48 -16.56 -13.74 19.46
CA ARG A 48 -15.94 -15.06 19.61
C ARG A 48 -16.90 -16.16 19.19
N VAL A 49 -18.14 -16.14 19.69
CA VAL A 49 -19.19 -17.12 19.31
C VAL A 49 -19.46 -17.06 17.81
N SER A 50 -19.73 -15.86 17.28
CA SER A 50 -20.04 -15.68 15.85
C SER A 50 -18.89 -16.11 14.94
N PHE A 51 -17.64 -15.84 15.33
CA PHE A 51 -16.47 -16.27 14.58
C PHE A 51 -16.25 -17.77 14.70
N MET A 52 -16.50 -18.39 15.86
CA MET A 52 -16.38 -19.84 16.03
C MET A 52 -17.36 -20.61 15.14
N GLU A 53 -18.60 -20.12 15.01
CA GLU A 53 -19.61 -20.69 14.09
C GLU A 53 -19.13 -20.70 12.64
N VAL A 54 -18.44 -19.63 12.22
CA VAL A 54 -17.97 -19.47 10.83
C VAL A 54 -16.60 -20.13 10.62
N GLY A 55 -15.64 -19.91 11.51
CA GLY A 55 -14.25 -20.31 11.36
C GLY A 55 -13.94 -21.72 11.84
N GLY A 56 -14.76 -22.28 12.73
CA GLY A 56 -14.56 -23.63 13.29
C GLY A 56 -13.47 -23.73 14.37
N PHE A 57 -12.97 -22.59 14.87
CA PHE A 57 -11.99 -22.55 15.96
C PHE A 57 -12.17 -21.26 16.78
N ASP A 58 -11.62 -21.26 18.00
CA ASP A 58 -11.64 -20.10 18.88
C ASP A 58 -10.61 -19.05 18.42
N PRO A 59 -11.05 -17.87 17.92
CA PRO A 59 -10.11 -16.87 17.44
C PRO A 59 -9.21 -16.34 18.56
N LEU A 60 -9.69 -16.26 19.81
CA LEU A 60 -8.94 -15.66 20.92
C LEU A 60 -7.80 -16.56 21.42
N ARG A 61 -7.90 -17.88 21.20
CA ARG A 61 -6.85 -18.83 21.56
C ARG A 61 -5.71 -18.86 20.54
N HIS A 62 -6.03 -18.65 19.26
CA HIS A 62 -5.10 -18.86 18.16
C HIS A 62 -4.65 -17.57 17.48
N SER A 63 -5.30 -16.43 17.73
CA SER A 63 -5.07 -15.20 16.98
C SER A 63 -5.41 -13.94 17.77
N LEU A 64 -4.41 -13.07 17.96
CA LEU A 64 -4.59 -11.78 18.65
C LEU A 64 -5.27 -10.72 17.76
N THR A 65 -5.34 -10.93 16.45
CA THR A 65 -5.91 -9.94 15.51
C THR A 65 -6.87 -10.61 14.52
N ILE A 66 -7.86 -9.85 14.04
CA ILE A 66 -8.81 -10.33 13.01
C ILE A 66 -8.10 -10.79 11.73
N SER A 67 -7.04 -10.09 11.30
CA SER A 67 -6.23 -10.50 10.14
C SER A 67 -5.52 -11.85 10.38
N SER A 68 -5.08 -12.12 11.61
CA SER A 68 -4.51 -13.43 11.96
C SER A 68 -5.57 -14.53 12.00
N ALA A 69 -6.75 -14.24 12.55
CA ALA A 69 -7.85 -15.20 12.64
C ALA A 69 -8.35 -15.58 11.24
N THR A 70 -8.58 -14.59 10.38
CA THR A 70 -9.03 -14.79 8.99
C THR A 70 -8.01 -15.54 8.14
N MET A 71 -6.71 -15.24 8.30
CA MET A 71 -5.63 -16.04 7.68
C MET A 71 -5.60 -17.47 8.20
N SER A 72 -5.82 -17.69 9.50
CA SER A 72 -5.89 -19.04 10.08
C SER A 72 -7.09 -19.81 9.53
N MET A 73 -8.24 -19.15 9.38
CA MET A 73 -9.43 -19.72 8.74
C MET A 73 -9.18 -20.10 7.29
N TYR A 74 -8.55 -19.21 6.51
CA TYR A 74 -8.13 -19.52 5.14
C TYR A 74 -7.22 -20.76 5.09
N ARG A 75 -6.21 -20.81 5.95
CA ARG A 75 -5.27 -21.93 6.03
C ARG A 75 -5.92 -23.24 6.45
N LEU A 76 -6.91 -23.18 7.34
CA LEU A 76 -7.60 -24.35 7.87
C LEU A 76 -8.57 -24.94 6.83
N LYS A 77 -9.30 -24.10 6.11
CA LYS A 77 -10.44 -24.52 5.28
C LYS A 77 -10.17 -24.53 3.77
N HIS A 78 -9.24 -23.71 3.28
CA HIS A 78 -9.13 -23.42 1.85
C HIS A 78 -7.72 -23.53 1.27
N LEU A 79 -6.67 -23.36 2.07
CA LEU A 79 -5.30 -23.42 1.56
C LEU A 79 -4.95 -24.85 1.12
N ILE A 80 -4.71 -25.00 -0.18
CA ILE A 80 -4.18 -26.23 -0.77
C ILE A 80 -2.66 -26.31 -0.51
N PRO A 81 -2.13 -27.42 0.02
CA PRO A 81 -0.69 -27.58 0.25
C PRO A 81 0.15 -27.31 -1.01
N GLY A 82 1.29 -26.63 -0.85
CA GLY A 82 2.25 -26.37 -1.93
C GLY A 82 1.88 -25.26 -2.92
N THR A 83 0.77 -24.54 -2.73
CA THR A 83 0.32 -23.50 -3.68
C THR A 83 0.96 -22.13 -3.48
N LEU A 84 1.00 -21.63 -2.24
CA LEU A 84 1.58 -20.31 -1.91
C LEU A 84 3.08 -20.41 -1.63
N GLY A 85 3.91 -19.81 -2.50
CA GLY A 85 5.35 -19.71 -2.30
C GLY A 85 5.71 -18.76 -1.15
N ILE A 86 6.42 -19.27 -0.14
CA ILE A 86 6.97 -18.44 0.94
C ILE A 86 8.28 -17.82 0.45
N VAL A 87 8.35 -16.49 0.45
CA VAL A 87 9.54 -15.77 0.01
C VAL A 87 10.71 -16.07 0.96
N PRO A 88 11.89 -16.49 0.47
CA PRO A 88 13.07 -16.68 1.31
C PRO A 88 13.50 -15.37 2.00
N ARG A 89 14.24 -15.49 3.11
CA ARG A 89 14.86 -14.32 3.76
C ARG A 89 15.77 -13.59 2.77
N GLY A 90 15.61 -12.27 2.68
CA GLY A 90 16.28 -11.42 1.69
C GLY A 90 15.66 -11.42 0.29
N GLY A 91 14.75 -12.34 -0.04
CA GLY A 91 14.16 -12.46 -1.38
C GLY A 91 14.76 -13.61 -2.19
N TYR A 92 14.37 -13.71 -3.46
CA TYR A 92 14.77 -14.85 -4.31
C TYR A 92 16.22 -14.76 -4.82
N ARG A 93 16.79 -13.55 -4.88
CA ARG A 93 18.21 -13.33 -5.21
C ARG A 93 19.14 -13.27 -4.02
N SER A 94 18.67 -12.97 -2.82
CA SER A 94 19.54 -12.83 -1.64
C SER A 94 20.02 -14.15 -1.02
N ARG A 95 19.87 -15.27 -1.74
CA ARG A 95 20.74 -16.44 -1.53
C ARG A 95 22.17 -16.17 -2.01
N ASP A 96 22.36 -15.20 -2.91
CA ASP A 96 23.67 -14.61 -3.23
C ASP A 96 24.02 -13.66 -2.07
N LYS A 97 25.07 -13.99 -1.30
CA LYS A 97 25.43 -13.31 -0.04
C LYS A 97 25.98 -11.89 -0.20
N GLN A 98 26.05 -11.38 -1.42
CA GLN A 98 26.73 -10.14 -1.72
C GLN A 98 25.80 -8.95 -1.45
N SER A 99 26.10 -8.18 -0.41
CA SER A 99 25.32 -6.99 -0.05
C SER A 99 25.50 -5.87 -1.08
N PHE A 100 24.48 -5.02 -1.29
CA PHE A 100 24.61 -3.89 -2.23
C PHE A 100 25.77 -2.96 -1.90
N ILE A 101 26.03 -2.76 -0.61
CA ILE A 101 27.17 -1.97 -0.14
C ILE A 101 28.52 -2.64 -0.48
N ALA A 102 28.59 -3.98 -0.48
CA ALA A 102 29.75 -4.69 -1.01
C ALA A 102 29.96 -4.40 -2.50
N LEU A 103 28.90 -4.38 -3.29
CA LEU A 103 28.98 -4.06 -4.72
C LEU A 103 29.45 -2.63 -4.97
N GLN A 104 28.98 -1.67 -4.18
CA GLN A 104 29.47 -0.29 -4.23
C GLN A 104 30.96 -0.23 -3.94
N TRP A 105 31.40 -0.91 -2.88
CA TRP A 105 32.83 -1.01 -2.57
C TRP A 105 33.62 -1.61 -3.73
N LEU A 106 33.15 -2.71 -4.34
CA LEU A 106 33.80 -3.32 -5.50
C LEU A 106 33.84 -2.41 -6.73
N ASP A 107 32.81 -1.58 -6.97
CA ASP A 107 32.85 -0.57 -8.04
C ASP A 107 33.94 0.48 -7.78
N PHE A 108 34.07 0.91 -6.53
CA PHE A 108 35.13 1.83 -6.11
C PHE A 108 36.52 1.21 -6.25
N GLU A 109 36.71 -0.05 -5.85
CA GLU A 109 37.99 -0.77 -6.05
C GLU A 109 38.29 -1.00 -7.53
N GLN A 110 37.27 -1.36 -8.33
CA GLN A 110 37.40 -1.51 -9.79
C GLN A 110 37.85 -0.19 -10.44
N HIS A 111 37.40 0.96 -9.94
CA HIS A 111 37.83 2.25 -10.45
C HIS A 111 39.32 2.50 -10.24
N LYS A 112 39.88 2.08 -9.10
CA LYS A 112 41.32 2.19 -8.82
C LYS A 112 42.17 1.31 -9.75
N LEU A 113 41.59 0.23 -10.25
CA LEU A 113 42.24 -0.72 -11.17
C LEU A 113 41.95 -0.46 -12.65
N LYS A 114 41.32 0.67 -12.99
CA LYS A 114 41.05 1.01 -14.40
C LYS A 114 42.34 0.89 -15.22
N ASP A 115 42.20 0.27 -16.39
CA ASP A 115 43.26 0.00 -17.37
C ASP A 115 44.31 -1.06 -16.99
N ILE A 116 44.26 -1.62 -15.76
CA ILE A 116 45.16 -2.68 -15.29
C ILE A 116 44.47 -4.04 -15.32
N ALA A 117 43.31 -4.17 -14.67
CA ALA A 117 42.60 -5.45 -14.58
C ALA A 117 41.10 -5.26 -14.27
N LYS A 118 40.31 -6.31 -14.55
CA LYS A 118 38.86 -6.32 -14.30
C LYS A 118 38.51 -7.27 -13.16
N ILE A 119 37.91 -6.73 -12.10
CA ILE A 119 37.34 -7.50 -10.99
C ILE A 119 36.12 -8.28 -11.50
N THR A 120 36.22 -9.60 -11.42
CA THR A 120 35.12 -10.52 -11.71
C THR A 120 34.26 -10.68 -10.46
N THR A 121 32.94 -10.47 -10.60
CA THR A 121 31.95 -10.52 -9.52
C THR A 121 30.75 -11.36 -9.94
N ALA A 122 29.87 -11.72 -9.00
CA ALA A 122 28.64 -12.47 -9.29
C ALA A 122 27.64 -11.70 -10.20
N GLU A 123 27.77 -10.38 -10.34
CA GLU A 123 26.88 -9.57 -11.19
C GLU A 123 27.38 -9.38 -12.62
N ASN A 124 28.69 -9.49 -12.87
CA ASN A 124 29.29 -9.23 -14.19
C ASN A 124 29.82 -10.49 -14.91
N SER A 125 29.79 -11.64 -14.23
CA SER A 125 30.16 -12.97 -14.72
C SER A 125 29.46 -14.05 -13.85
N ARG A 126 29.86 -15.31 -13.95
CA ARG A 126 29.46 -16.35 -12.97
C ARG A 126 30.21 -16.15 -11.64
N GLU A 127 29.58 -16.55 -10.53
CA GLU A 127 30.18 -16.57 -9.18
C GLU A 127 31.56 -17.27 -9.21
N VAL A 128 32.63 -16.51 -8.95
CA VAL A 128 33.99 -17.05 -8.94
C VAL A 128 34.20 -17.87 -7.68
N ARG A 129 34.65 -19.11 -7.85
CA ARG A 129 34.94 -20.01 -6.74
C ARG A 129 36.44 -20.23 -6.59
N VAL A 130 37.00 -19.71 -5.51
CA VAL A 130 38.39 -19.95 -5.12
C VAL A 130 38.40 -21.04 -4.04
N MET A 131 39.15 -22.12 -4.27
CA MET A 131 39.22 -23.27 -3.35
C MET A 131 37.84 -23.85 -2.99
N GLY A 132 36.93 -23.89 -3.97
CA GLY A 132 35.55 -24.38 -3.79
C GLY A 132 34.61 -23.43 -3.05
N ARG A 133 35.07 -22.23 -2.66
CA ARG A 133 34.28 -21.22 -1.96
C ARG A 133 34.02 -20.01 -2.85
N PRO A 134 32.81 -19.45 -2.82
CA PRO A 134 32.52 -18.20 -3.50
C PRO A 134 33.27 -17.05 -2.81
N VAL A 135 33.74 -16.10 -3.61
CA VAL A 135 34.39 -14.85 -3.16
C VAL A 135 33.64 -13.65 -3.74
N ASP A 136 33.70 -12.49 -3.07
CA ASP A 136 32.99 -11.28 -3.52
C ASP A 136 33.57 -10.70 -4.83
N GLY A 137 34.89 -10.70 -4.97
CA GLY A 137 35.59 -10.28 -6.18
C GLY A 137 36.91 -11.02 -6.41
N TYR A 138 37.26 -11.25 -7.68
CA TYR A 138 38.52 -11.88 -8.06
C TYR A 138 39.14 -11.22 -9.30
N THR A 139 40.47 -11.06 -9.30
CA THR A 139 41.22 -10.71 -10.51
C THR A 139 42.61 -11.32 -10.48
N GLU A 140 43.17 -11.54 -11.67
CA GLU A 140 44.58 -11.85 -11.86
C GLU A 140 45.24 -10.65 -12.54
N ILE A 141 46.37 -10.19 -11.99
CA ILE A 141 47.15 -9.09 -12.55
C ILE A 141 48.48 -9.67 -13.03
N SER A 142 48.77 -9.51 -14.32
CA SER A 142 50.04 -9.94 -14.90
C SER A 142 51.05 -8.80 -14.85
N SER A 143 52.20 -9.06 -14.23
CA SER A 143 53.32 -8.12 -14.18
C SER A 143 54.17 -8.21 -15.45
N PRO A 144 54.93 -7.15 -15.80
CA PRO A 144 55.81 -7.15 -16.98
C PRO A 144 56.91 -8.22 -16.96
N ASP A 145 57.25 -8.76 -15.78
CA ASP A 145 58.22 -9.85 -15.59
C ASP A 145 57.61 -11.26 -15.78
N GLY A 146 56.33 -11.34 -16.13
CA GLY A 146 55.60 -12.59 -16.35
C GLY A 146 55.03 -13.24 -15.09
N SER A 147 55.19 -12.60 -13.91
CA SER A 147 54.52 -13.05 -12.68
C SER A 147 53.03 -12.71 -12.68
N ILE A 148 52.21 -13.55 -12.04
CA ILE A 148 50.76 -13.36 -11.92
C ILE A 148 50.39 -13.22 -10.45
N GLU A 149 49.88 -12.05 -10.09
CA GLU A 149 49.30 -11.80 -8.77
C GLU A 149 47.81 -12.15 -8.78
N LYS A 150 47.38 -12.96 -7.81
CA LYS A 150 45.98 -13.36 -7.64
C LYS A 150 45.36 -12.59 -6.51
N HIS A 151 44.42 -11.71 -6.80
CA HIS A 151 43.76 -10.88 -5.81
C HIS A 151 42.34 -11.35 -5.54
N ILE A 152 41.98 -11.35 -4.26
CA ILE A 152 40.63 -11.62 -3.77
C ILE A 152 40.14 -10.36 -3.05
N TRP A 153 38.92 -9.93 -3.34
CA TRP A 153 38.20 -8.92 -2.57
C TRP A 153 37.13 -9.62 -1.74
N GLU A 154 37.12 -9.36 -0.44
CA GLU A 154 36.13 -9.87 0.51
C GLU A 154 35.50 -8.72 1.28
N PHE A 155 34.18 -8.64 1.26
CA PHE A 155 33.42 -7.65 2.00
C PHE A 155 32.69 -8.31 3.17
N TRP A 156 33.04 -7.90 4.38
CA TRP A 156 32.51 -8.49 5.60
C TRP A 156 31.33 -7.69 6.14
N GLY A 157 30.11 -8.15 5.82
CA GLY A 157 28.87 -7.65 6.42
C GLY A 157 28.89 -7.75 7.95
N CYS A 158 28.69 -6.63 8.66
CA CYS A 158 28.99 -6.57 10.09
C CYS A 158 28.14 -7.54 10.92
N PHE A 159 26.85 -7.65 10.60
CA PHE A 159 25.94 -8.60 11.26
C PHE A 159 26.32 -10.06 10.96
N TRP A 160 26.57 -10.38 9.69
CA TRP A 160 26.80 -11.74 9.23
C TRP A 160 28.13 -12.32 9.72
N HIS A 161 29.14 -11.46 9.86
CA HIS A 161 30.49 -11.81 10.28
C HIS A 161 30.80 -11.42 11.74
N GLN A 162 29.80 -10.96 12.50
CA GLN A 162 29.92 -10.56 13.91
C GLN A 162 31.10 -9.61 14.14
N CYS A 163 31.11 -8.50 13.39
CA CYS A 163 32.11 -7.45 13.51
C CYS A 163 32.33 -7.08 14.99
N VAL A 164 33.56 -7.22 15.48
CA VAL A 164 33.92 -6.99 16.89
C VAL A 164 33.72 -5.53 17.33
N TRP A 165 33.66 -4.60 16.38
CA TRP A 165 33.38 -3.18 16.66
C TRP A 165 31.88 -2.89 16.76
N CYS A 166 31.04 -3.61 16.01
CA CYS A 166 29.58 -3.41 16.03
C CYS A 166 28.85 -4.33 17.02
N TYR A 167 29.40 -5.51 17.29
CA TYR A 167 28.85 -6.55 18.16
C TYR A 167 29.87 -6.89 19.24
N SER A 168 30.19 -5.91 20.11
CA SER A 168 31.22 -6.08 21.13
C SER A 168 30.78 -6.97 22.31
N ASP A 169 29.46 -7.24 22.44
CA ASP A 169 28.91 -8.00 23.55
C ASP A 169 28.89 -9.52 23.27
N THR A 170 29.46 -10.29 24.20
CA THR A 170 29.60 -11.75 24.07
C THR A 170 28.24 -12.45 23.99
N ASN A 171 27.23 -11.96 24.72
CA ASN A 171 25.91 -12.57 24.78
C ASN A 171 25.15 -12.50 23.43
N SER A 172 25.23 -11.38 22.71
CA SER A 172 24.61 -11.25 21.38
C SER A 172 25.39 -12.04 20.34
N ARG A 173 26.73 -12.07 20.42
CA ARG A 173 27.56 -12.94 19.58
C ARG A 173 27.24 -14.42 19.79
N GLU A 174 27.00 -14.85 21.03
CA GLU A 174 26.56 -16.21 21.36
C GLU A 174 25.16 -16.51 20.84
N ARG A 175 24.19 -15.60 21.01
CA ARG A 175 22.82 -15.75 20.47
C ARG A 175 22.81 -15.83 18.94
N LEU A 176 23.77 -15.19 18.29
CA LEU A 176 23.92 -15.18 16.84
C LEU A 176 24.80 -16.33 16.31
N ARG A 177 25.27 -17.26 17.15
CA ARG A 177 26.00 -18.46 16.66
C ARG A 177 25.12 -19.26 15.70
N ASN A 178 25.75 -19.93 14.74
CA ASN A 178 25.03 -20.87 13.89
C ASN A 178 24.66 -22.13 14.69
N ASP A 179 23.86 -23.03 14.10
CA ASP A 179 23.46 -24.29 14.74
C ASP A 179 24.66 -25.18 15.15
N ALA A 180 25.85 -24.93 14.60
CA ALA A 180 27.11 -25.60 14.93
C ALA A 180 27.89 -24.94 16.08
N GLY A 181 27.40 -23.83 16.66
CA GLY A 181 28.04 -23.13 17.77
C GLY A 181 29.31 -22.35 17.41
N GLU A 182 29.62 -22.19 16.12
CA GLU A 182 30.85 -21.54 15.65
C GLU A 182 30.79 -20.00 15.78
N ASP A 183 31.90 -19.40 16.19
CA ASP A 183 32.10 -17.96 16.16
C ASP A 183 32.31 -17.47 14.71
N ARG A 184 31.40 -16.62 14.24
CA ARG A 184 31.39 -16.16 12.83
C ARG A 184 32.57 -15.24 12.52
N TYR A 185 33.05 -14.48 13.49
CA TYR A 185 34.21 -13.60 13.33
C TYR A 185 35.49 -14.42 13.20
N GLU A 186 35.68 -15.42 14.06
CA GLU A 186 36.84 -16.31 13.99
C GLU A 186 36.88 -17.09 12.68
N ASN A 187 35.73 -17.58 12.21
CA ASN A 187 35.64 -18.27 10.92
C ASN A 187 36.02 -17.35 9.75
N THR A 188 35.60 -16.08 9.80
CA THR A 188 35.97 -15.05 8.81
C THR A 188 37.48 -14.86 8.76
N ARG A 189 38.12 -14.65 9.93
CA ARG A 189 39.58 -14.53 10.03
C ARG A 189 40.31 -15.77 9.54
N ARG A 190 39.79 -16.96 9.88
CA ARG A 190 40.36 -18.24 9.42
C ARG A 190 40.32 -18.36 7.90
N LEU A 191 39.21 -17.97 7.28
CA LEU A 191 39.05 -17.99 5.83
C LEU A 191 40.06 -17.08 5.12
N THR A 192 40.17 -15.83 5.56
CA THR A 192 41.19 -14.89 5.07
C THR A 192 42.60 -15.48 5.18
N ASN A 193 42.93 -16.06 6.33
CA ASN A 193 44.25 -16.66 6.56
C ASN A 193 44.52 -17.85 5.63
N ILE A 194 43.49 -18.64 5.29
CA ILE A 194 43.61 -19.73 4.31
C ILE A 194 43.96 -19.16 2.94
N PHE A 195 43.26 -18.13 2.47
CA PHE A 195 43.57 -17.50 1.18
C PHE A 195 44.99 -16.92 1.16
N LYS A 196 45.38 -16.15 2.18
CA LYS A 196 46.74 -15.58 2.28
C LYS A 196 47.82 -16.68 2.27
N LYS A 197 47.63 -17.78 3.00
CA LYS A 197 48.56 -18.93 3.02
C LYS A 197 48.67 -19.66 1.67
N ASN A 198 47.66 -19.57 0.81
CA ASN A 198 47.66 -20.17 -0.52
C ASN A 198 48.13 -19.19 -1.62
N GLY A 199 48.80 -18.09 -1.25
CA GLY A 199 49.42 -17.17 -2.18
C GLY A 199 48.49 -16.12 -2.80
N TYR A 200 47.29 -15.93 -2.24
CA TYR A 200 46.38 -14.87 -2.68
C TYR A 200 46.60 -13.58 -1.89
N ILE A 201 46.53 -12.45 -2.59
CA ILE A 201 46.48 -11.12 -1.97
C ILE A 201 45.02 -10.82 -1.66
N VAL A 202 44.66 -10.76 -0.38
CA VAL A 202 43.28 -10.56 0.06
C VAL A 202 43.07 -9.13 0.53
N HIS A 203 42.18 -8.42 -0.16
CA HIS A 203 41.67 -7.10 0.21
C HIS A 203 40.38 -7.28 1.00
N GLU A 204 40.34 -6.79 2.23
CA GLU A 204 39.22 -6.97 3.14
C GLU A 204 38.61 -5.63 3.49
N MET A 205 37.28 -5.55 3.50
CA MET A 205 36.56 -4.36 3.91
C MET A 205 35.38 -4.73 4.82
N TRP A 206 35.30 -4.12 6.00
CA TRP A 206 34.14 -4.30 6.88
C TRP A 206 33.06 -3.28 6.55
N GLU A 207 31.80 -3.71 6.66
CA GLU A 207 30.66 -2.87 6.33
C GLU A 207 30.64 -1.54 7.09
N CYS A 208 30.88 -1.56 8.41
CA CYS A 208 30.89 -0.34 9.22
C CYS A 208 32.01 0.62 8.81
N GLN A 209 33.19 0.09 8.44
CA GLN A 209 34.32 0.88 7.99
C GLN A 209 34.01 1.53 6.65
N PHE A 210 33.46 0.79 5.70
CA PHE A 210 33.11 1.37 4.40
C PHE A 210 31.97 2.40 4.52
N ARG A 211 30.98 2.17 5.41
CA ARG A 211 29.94 3.18 5.70
C ARG A 211 30.54 4.48 6.24
N GLU A 212 31.54 4.36 7.12
CA GLU A 212 32.28 5.51 7.64
C GLU A 212 33.10 6.19 6.54
N GLU A 213 33.79 5.43 5.68
CA GLU A 213 34.55 5.98 4.54
C GLU A 213 33.64 6.73 3.56
N CYS A 214 32.45 6.20 3.26
CA CYS A 214 31.46 6.88 2.40
C CYS A 214 31.04 8.26 2.96
N GLN A 215 31.13 8.46 4.27
CA GLN A 215 30.76 9.70 4.93
C GLN A 215 31.96 10.64 5.13
N THR A 216 33.13 10.09 5.42
CA THR A 216 34.28 10.83 5.94
C THR A 216 35.45 10.92 4.96
N ASN A 217 35.61 9.96 4.05
CA ASN A 217 36.71 9.93 3.08
C ASN A 217 36.34 10.77 1.85
N PRO A 218 37.03 11.91 1.59
CA PRO A 218 36.70 12.78 0.46
C PRO A 218 36.78 12.08 -0.89
N THR A 219 37.72 11.14 -1.06
CA THR A 219 37.92 10.41 -2.33
C THR A 219 36.74 9.51 -2.65
N VAL A 220 36.29 8.73 -1.66
CA VAL A 220 35.15 7.81 -1.80
C VAL A 220 33.87 8.61 -2.07
N LYS A 221 33.68 9.69 -1.33
CA LYS A 221 32.52 10.56 -1.47
C LYS A 221 32.44 11.20 -2.85
N THR A 222 33.51 11.83 -3.32
CA THR A 222 33.58 12.44 -4.65
C THR A 222 33.39 11.42 -5.77
N TYR A 223 33.91 10.20 -5.61
CA TYR A 223 33.70 9.13 -6.59
C TYR A 223 32.20 8.84 -6.79
N PHE A 224 31.44 8.58 -5.73
CA PHE A 224 30.00 8.26 -5.85
C PHE A 224 29.13 9.47 -6.22
N GLU A 225 29.59 10.70 -5.94
CA GLU A 225 28.93 11.93 -6.43
C GLU A 225 29.08 12.08 -7.95
N GLN A 226 30.26 11.78 -8.50
CA GLN A 226 30.56 11.92 -9.94
C GLN A 226 30.19 10.67 -10.76
N HIS A 227 30.20 9.50 -10.13
CA HIS A 227 29.88 8.20 -10.72
C HIS A 227 28.79 7.52 -9.86
N PRO A 228 27.54 8.01 -9.91
CA PRO A 228 26.44 7.35 -9.22
C PRO A 228 26.37 5.89 -9.67
N THR A 229 26.34 4.97 -8.69
CA THR A 229 26.26 3.53 -8.96
C THR A 229 25.11 3.25 -9.94
N THR A 230 25.41 2.64 -11.08
CA THR A 230 24.40 2.23 -12.07
C THR A 230 23.74 0.90 -11.70
N ARG A 231 24.29 0.19 -10.71
CA ARG A 231 23.72 -1.06 -10.19
C ARG A 231 22.36 -0.79 -9.57
N SER A 232 21.38 -1.54 -10.02
CA SER A 232 20.01 -1.51 -9.52
C SER A 232 19.89 -2.53 -8.40
N PHE A 233 19.34 -2.16 -7.25
CA PHE A 233 19.01 -3.14 -6.21
C PHE A 233 18.21 -4.31 -6.81
N PRO A 234 18.40 -5.55 -6.34
CA PRO A 234 17.52 -6.64 -6.71
C PRO A 234 16.05 -6.29 -6.48
N LEU A 235 15.17 -6.93 -7.24
CA LEU A 235 13.73 -6.76 -7.14
C LEU A 235 13.26 -7.03 -5.71
N GLN A 236 12.76 -5.99 -5.04
CA GLN A 236 12.10 -6.13 -3.74
C GLN A 236 10.59 -6.26 -3.95
N LEU A 237 10.03 -7.42 -3.58
CA LEU A 237 8.60 -7.69 -3.73
C LEU A 237 7.70 -6.65 -3.03
N ARG A 238 8.19 -6.05 -1.94
CA ARG A 238 7.45 -5.03 -1.19
C ARG A 238 7.22 -3.76 -2.00
N ASP A 239 8.09 -3.43 -2.96
CA ASP A 239 7.94 -2.24 -3.80
C ASP A 239 6.73 -2.35 -4.74
N ALA A 240 6.39 -3.57 -5.17
CA ALA A 240 5.18 -3.85 -5.95
C ALA A 240 3.88 -3.69 -5.14
N LEU A 241 3.96 -3.77 -3.81
CA LEU A 241 2.79 -3.64 -2.95
C LEU A 241 2.40 -2.16 -2.79
N CYS A 242 1.46 -1.75 -3.62
CA CYS A 242 0.86 -0.41 -3.60
C CYS A 242 -0.59 -0.45 -3.08
N GLY A 243 -1.06 0.64 -2.48
CA GLY A 243 -2.47 0.77 -2.09
C GLY A 243 -3.38 1.02 -3.30
N GLY A 244 -4.64 1.37 -3.03
CA GLY A 244 -5.58 1.85 -4.04
C GLY A 244 -5.16 3.18 -4.67
N ARG A 245 -5.74 3.47 -5.84
CA ARG A 245 -5.57 4.75 -6.54
C ARG A 245 -6.47 5.80 -5.88
N THR A 246 -5.90 6.93 -5.45
CA THR A 246 -6.69 8.05 -4.92
C THR A 246 -6.18 9.37 -5.49
N SER A 247 -7.03 10.07 -6.23
CA SER A 247 -6.70 11.37 -6.81
C SER A 247 -7.93 12.27 -6.99
N ALA A 248 -7.74 13.55 -6.71
CA ALA A 248 -8.59 14.60 -7.24
C ALA A 248 -8.14 14.87 -8.68
N VAL A 249 -9.03 14.70 -9.65
CA VAL A 249 -8.78 14.98 -11.07
C VAL A 249 -9.26 16.39 -11.40
N ARG A 250 -10.38 16.80 -10.82
CA ARG A 250 -10.82 18.20 -10.75
C ARG A 250 -10.85 18.68 -9.30
N SER A 251 -10.48 19.93 -9.10
CA SER A 251 -10.56 20.61 -7.81
C SER A 251 -11.92 21.27 -7.61
N TYR A 252 -12.62 21.63 -8.68
CA TYR A 252 -13.99 22.14 -8.63
C TYR A 252 -14.77 21.73 -9.90
N LYS A 253 -16.06 21.40 -9.75
CA LYS A 253 -17.00 21.28 -10.87
C LYS A 253 -18.42 21.51 -10.37
N LYS A 254 -19.18 22.32 -11.11
CA LYS A 254 -20.64 22.45 -10.98
C LYS A 254 -21.28 21.85 -12.22
N ALA A 255 -22.31 21.04 -12.02
CA ALA A 255 -23.07 20.45 -13.13
C ALA A 255 -24.03 21.47 -13.72
N ASP A 256 -24.08 21.57 -15.05
CA ASP A 256 -25.12 22.32 -15.75
C ASP A 256 -26.37 21.46 -15.94
N VAL A 257 -27.28 21.53 -14.97
CA VAL A 257 -28.54 20.78 -14.97
C VAL A 257 -29.43 21.17 -16.15
N SER A 258 -29.30 22.39 -16.69
CA SER A 258 -30.09 22.83 -17.86
C SER A 258 -29.71 22.06 -19.13
N LYS A 259 -28.45 21.62 -19.22
CA LYS A 259 -27.92 20.74 -20.28
C LYS A 259 -28.06 19.25 -19.95
N GLY A 260 -28.71 18.91 -18.84
CA GLY A 260 -28.85 17.53 -18.37
C GLY A 260 -27.60 16.97 -17.69
N GLU A 261 -26.59 17.79 -17.38
CA GLU A 261 -25.40 17.32 -16.66
C GLU A 261 -25.71 16.97 -15.21
N LYS A 262 -25.07 15.92 -14.71
CA LYS A 262 -25.13 15.50 -13.30
C LYS A 262 -23.75 15.02 -12.85
N ILE A 263 -23.41 15.17 -11.57
CA ILE A 263 -22.22 14.50 -11.01
C ILE A 263 -22.69 13.20 -10.33
N LYS A 264 -22.12 12.07 -10.75
CA LYS A 264 -22.44 10.74 -10.23
C LYS A 264 -21.29 10.18 -9.41
N PHE A 265 -21.62 9.34 -8.41
CA PHE A 265 -20.65 8.62 -7.58
C PHE A 265 -20.96 7.13 -7.67
N PHE A 266 -20.09 6.39 -8.35
CA PHE A 266 -20.20 4.95 -8.45
C PHE A 266 -19.12 4.26 -7.64
N ASP A 267 -19.47 3.14 -7.02
CA ASP A 267 -18.60 2.35 -6.13
C ASP A 267 -18.58 0.87 -6.55
N ILE A 268 -17.41 0.25 -6.60
CA ILE A 268 -17.29 -1.17 -6.94
C ILE A 268 -17.69 -2.01 -5.74
N CYS A 269 -18.77 -2.81 -5.89
CA CYS A 269 -19.25 -3.66 -4.82
C CYS A 269 -18.20 -4.71 -4.42
N SER A 270 -17.51 -4.46 -3.31
CA SER A 270 -16.48 -5.36 -2.73
C SER A 270 -15.34 -5.67 -3.70
N GLU A 271 -14.65 -4.61 -4.16
CA GLU A 271 -13.52 -4.68 -5.10
C GLU A 271 -12.50 -5.80 -4.77
N TYR A 272 -11.79 -5.74 -3.64
CA TYR A 272 -10.77 -6.74 -3.33
C TYR A 272 -11.33 -8.17 -3.20
N PRO A 273 -12.50 -8.41 -2.58
CA PRO A 273 -13.14 -9.73 -2.66
C PRO A 273 -13.40 -10.21 -4.09
N TYR A 274 -13.87 -9.34 -4.99
CA TYR A 274 -14.07 -9.69 -6.40
C TYR A 274 -12.74 -10.02 -7.09
N ILE A 275 -11.67 -9.27 -6.83
CA ILE A 275 -10.33 -9.58 -7.34
C ILE A 275 -9.84 -10.92 -6.80
N ASN A 276 -9.94 -11.16 -5.50
CA ASN A 276 -9.57 -12.44 -4.89
C ASN A 276 -10.38 -13.63 -5.45
N LEU A 277 -11.59 -13.38 -5.97
CA LEU A 277 -12.38 -14.41 -6.65
C LEU A 277 -11.91 -14.64 -8.09
N THR A 278 -11.69 -13.57 -8.87
CA THR A 278 -11.61 -13.65 -10.34
C THR A 278 -10.20 -13.52 -10.93
N PHE A 279 -9.27 -12.96 -10.15
CA PHE A 279 -7.91 -12.67 -10.63
C PHE A 279 -7.06 -13.94 -10.75
N SER A 280 -6.07 -13.89 -11.64
CA SER A 280 -5.13 -14.99 -11.86
C SER A 280 -3.93 -14.83 -10.92
N TYR A 281 -3.82 -15.70 -9.93
CA TYR A 281 -2.73 -15.65 -8.95
C TYR A 281 -1.63 -16.65 -9.27
N VAL A 282 -0.38 -16.31 -8.98
CA VAL A 282 0.76 -17.18 -9.26
C VAL A 282 0.92 -18.31 -8.23
N LYS A 283 1.44 -19.46 -8.65
CA LYS A 283 1.70 -20.62 -7.79
C LYS A 283 3.19 -20.96 -7.68
N GLY A 284 3.58 -21.42 -6.49
CA GLY A 284 4.93 -21.90 -6.22
C GLY A 284 5.97 -20.77 -6.15
N HIS A 285 7.17 -21.04 -6.65
CA HIS A 285 8.31 -20.12 -6.63
C HIS A 285 8.68 -19.68 -8.06
N PRO A 286 9.15 -18.44 -8.26
CA PRO A 286 9.48 -17.94 -9.58
C PRO A 286 10.81 -18.48 -10.10
N LYS A 287 10.91 -18.60 -11.42
CA LYS A 287 12.17 -18.51 -12.15
C LYS A 287 12.53 -17.03 -12.32
N ILE A 288 13.78 -16.69 -12.00
CA ILE A 288 14.30 -15.33 -12.11
C ILE A 288 14.94 -15.18 -13.50
N PHE A 289 14.57 -14.13 -14.20
CA PHE A 289 15.21 -13.70 -15.43
C PHE A 289 15.88 -12.35 -15.21
N LEU A 290 17.14 -12.23 -15.61
CA LEU A 290 17.91 -10.99 -15.52
C LEU A 290 17.96 -10.28 -16.87
N GLN A 291 18.39 -9.02 -16.86
CA GLN A 291 18.58 -8.24 -18.08
C GLN A 291 19.43 -9.00 -19.11
N GLY A 292 18.90 -9.14 -20.33
CA GLY A 292 19.60 -9.78 -21.44
C GLY A 292 19.51 -11.32 -21.46
N ASP A 293 18.76 -11.95 -20.56
CA ASP A 293 18.51 -13.40 -20.64
C ASP A 293 17.76 -13.74 -21.94
N PRO A 294 18.35 -14.55 -22.86
CA PRO A 294 17.74 -14.86 -24.15
C PRO A 294 16.47 -15.72 -24.03
N ASN A 295 16.23 -16.34 -22.87
CA ASN A 295 15.06 -17.17 -22.60
C ASN A 295 13.96 -16.40 -21.85
N MET A 296 14.13 -15.10 -21.63
CA MET A 296 13.10 -14.29 -20.97
C MET A 296 11.82 -14.32 -21.82
N PRO A 297 10.66 -14.65 -21.22
CA PRO A 297 9.41 -14.71 -21.96
C PRO A 297 8.97 -13.31 -22.43
N PRO A 298 8.15 -13.21 -23.48
CA PRO A 298 7.60 -11.93 -23.93
C PRO A 298 6.59 -11.38 -22.92
N ILE A 299 6.42 -10.05 -22.88
CA ILE A 299 5.68 -9.33 -21.82
C ILE A 299 4.22 -9.78 -21.67
N ASP A 300 3.55 -10.10 -22.77
CA ASP A 300 2.16 -10.57 -22.83
C ASP A 300 1.95 -11.89 -22.07
N THR A 301 3.04 -12.64 -21.83
CA THR A 301 3.01 -13.92 -21.08
C THR A 301 3.51 -13.80 -19.65
N TRP A 302 3.90 -12.60 -19.21
CA TRP A 302 4.35 -12.38 -17.83
C TRP A 302 3.20 -12.58 -16.84
N ASN A 303 3.49 -13.18 -15.68
CA ASN A 303 2.47 -13.48 -14.66
C ASN A 303 2.80 -13.01 -13.24
N GLY A 304 4.07 -12.80 -12.91
CA GLY A 304 4.51 -12.42 -11.57
C GLY A 304 4.74 -10.91 -11.43
N VAL A 305 6.00 -10.55 -11.22
CA VAL A 305 6.42 -9.17 -10.93
C VAL A 305 7.72 -8.87 -11.68
N ALA A 306 7.88 -7.64 -12.14
CA ALA A 306 9.11 -7.22 -12.80
C ALA A 306 9.58 -5.86 -12.28
N LYS A 307 10.90 -5.70 -12.19
CA LYS A 307 11.56 -4.42 -12.00
C LYS A 307 12.01 -3.91 -13.37
N VAL A 308 11.43 -2.81 -13.81
CA VAL A 308 11.65 -2.27 -15.16
C VAL A 308 11.88 -0.76 -15.12
N THR A 309 12.58 -0.22 -16.11
CA THR A 309 12.56 1.22 -16.41
C THR A 309 11.60 1.45 -17.56
N VAL A 310 10.65 2.36 -17.36
CA VAL A 310 9.60 2.67 -18.34
C VAL A 310 9.68 4.12 -18.77
N LEU A 311 9.32 4.37 -20.03
CA LEU A 311 9.01 5.69 -20.56
C LEU A 311 7.50 5.75 -20.82
N ALA A 312 6.81 6.58 -20.05
CA ALA A 312 5.38 6.80 -20.23
C ALA A 312 5.10 7.60 -21.53
N PRO A 313 3.90 7.49 -22.12
CA PRO A 313 3.45 8.38 -23.18
C PRO A 313 3.35 9.83 -22.69
N GLU A 314 3.29 10.80 -23.61
CA GLU A 314 3.28 12.24 -23.25
C GLU A 314 1.88 12.79 -22.98
N SER A 315 0.83 12.17 -23.52
CA SER A 315 -0.54 12.70 -23.54
C SER A 315 -1.57 11.78 -22.88
N LEU A 316 -1.16 10.85 -22.01
CA LEU A 316 -2.09 9.95 -21.32
C LEU A 316 -2.68 10.61 -20.06
N PHE A 317 -3.94 11.06 -20.14
CA PHE A 317 -4.58 11.81 -19.05
C PHE A 317 -4.74 11.04 -17.72
N LEU A 318 -4.93 9.72 -17.84
CA LEU A 318 -5.04 8.78 -16.72
C LEU A 318 -3.86 7.79 -16.76
N PRO A 319 -2.70 8.10 -16.16
CA PRO A 319 -1.55 7.22 -16.21
C PRO A 319 -1.80 5.90 -15.47
N VAL A 320 -1.15 4.82 -15.89
CA VAL A 320 -1.40 3.46 -15.38
C VAL A 320 -0.55 3.16 -14.15
N LEU A 321 0.78 3.34 -14.27
CA LEU A 321 1.71 2.78 -13.29
C LEU A 321 1.81 3.64 -12.02
N PRO A 322 1.70 3.02 -10.83
CA PRO A 322 1.96 3.70 -9.57
C PRO A 322 3.44 4.04 -9.41
N TYR A 323 3.73 5.26 -8.94
CA TYR A 323 5.08 5.73 -8.63
C TYR A 323 5.11 6.33 -7.22
N ARG A 324 6.01 5.84 -6.36
CA ARG A 324 6.19 6.36 -5.01
C ARG A 324 7.29 7.42 -5.01
N CYS A 325 6.89 8.68 -4.86
CA CYS A 325 7.80 9.81 -4.68
C CYS A 325 7.20 10.81 -3.68
N CYS A 326 8.04 11.63 -3.06
CA CYS A 326 7.61 12.68 -2.12
C CYS A 326 6.66 12.16 -1.03
N SER A 327 6.92 10.95 -0.52
CA SER A 327 6.11 10.23 0.49
C SER A 327 4.65 9.96 0.07
N LYS A 328 4.36 9.90 -1.23
CA LYS A 328 3.02 9.68 -1.79
C LYS A 328 3.04 8.63 -2.88
N LEU A 329 1.89 8.01 -3.09
CA LEU A 329 1.60 7.23 -4.30
C LEU A 329 0.99 8.17 -5.35
N MET A 330 1.71 8.35 -6.45
CA MET A 330 1.34 9.16 -7.62
C MET A 330 1.25 8.29 -8.88
N PHE A 331 0.71 8.86 -9.95
CA PHE A 331 0.60 8.22 -11.27
C PHE A 331 1.09 9.23 -12.32
N PRO A 332 2.42 9.42 -12.50
CA PRO A 332 2.99 10.42 -13.38
C PRO A 332 3.34 9.89 -14.78
N LEU A 333 3.64 10.82 -15.69
CA LEU A 333 4.20 10.59 -17.03
C LEU A 333 5.66 11.03 -17.17
N CYS A 334 6.17 11.80 -16.19
CA CYS A 334 7.55 12.27 -16.14
C CYS A 334 8.08 12.16 -14.71
N LYS A 335 9.21 11.45 -14.56
CA LYS A 335 9.93 11.27 -13.29
C LYS A 335 10.27 12.61 -12.64
N THR A 336 11.04 13.45 -13.34
CA THR A 336 11.53 14.72 -12.76
C THR A 336 10.37 15.61 -12.32
N CYS A 337 9.31 15.73 -13.12
CA CYS A 337 8.13 16.53 -12.73
C CYS A 337 7.44 15.99 -11.48
N ALA A 338 7.37 14.66 -11.30
CA ALA A 338 6.75 14.08 -10.12
C ALA A 338 7.61 14.26 -8.86
N GLU A 339 8.93 14.12 -8.98
CA GLU A 339 9.89 14.26 -7.87
C GLU A 339 10.05 15.71 -7.41
N THR A 340 10.01 16.67 -8.35
CA THR A 340 10.05 18.11 -8.03
C THR A 340 8.65 18.69 -7.78
N GLN A 341 7.60 17.88 -7.95
CA GLN A 341 6.19 18.31 -7.87
C GLN A 341 5.87 19.51 -8.78
N ASN A 342 6.50 19.55 -9.96
CA ASN A 342 6.46 20.66 -10.92
C ASN A 342 5.04 21.13 -11.26
N GLN A 343 4.74 22.41 -11.08
CA GLN A 343 3.45 23.02 -11.43
C GLN A 343 3.44 23.71 -12.80
N ASP A 344 4.61 23.83 -13.45
CA ASP A 344 4.73 24.37 -14.79
C ASP A 344 4.51 23.29 -15.86
N VAL A 345 4.27 23.73 -17.10
CA VAL A 345 4.19 22.82 -18.27
C VAL A 345 5.48 22.01 -18.37
N CYS A 346 5.36 20.71 -18.64
CA CYS A 346 6.53 19.85 -18.74
C CYS A 346 7.34 20.16 -20.01
N THR A 347 8.58 20.63 -19.84
CA THR A 347 9.52 20.89 -20.94
C THR A 347 10.53 19.76 -21.15
N HIS A 348 10.56 18.75 -20.27
CA HIS A 348 11.49 17.63 -20.37
C HIS A 348 11.23 16.80 -21.63
N THR A 349 12.23 16.65 -22.48
CA THR A 349 12.18 15.78 -23.68
C THR A 349 13.15 14.61 -23.57
N ALA A 350 14.23 14.75 -22.81
CA ALA A 350 15.22 13.69 -22.66
C ALA A 350 14.66 12.50 -21.87
N THR A 351 14.89 11.29 -22.39
CA THR A 351 14.44 10.03 -21.79
C THR A 351 14.86 9.90 -20.33
N LYS A 352 16.09 10.31 -19.98
CA LYS A 352 16.64 10.22 -18.62
C LYS A 352 15.86 11.03 -17.57
N ASP A 353 15.20 12.11 -17.98
CA ASP A 353 14.44 13.00 -17.09
C ASP A 353 12.99 12.52 -16.95
N ARG A 354 12.46 11.87 -17.99
CA ARG A 354 11.07 11.40 -18.02
C ARG A 354 10.91 9.98 -17.48
N ALA A 355 11.82 9.08 -17.84
CA ALA A 355 11.75 7.67 -17.50
C ALA A 355 11.92 7.43 -16.00
N PHE A 356 11.20 6.47 -15.45
CA PHE A 356 11.31 6.07 -14.05
C PHE A 356 11.41 4.55 -13.92
N THR A 357 12.09 4.14 -12.86
CA THR A 357 12.29 2.72 -12.52
C THR A 357 11.40 2.36 -11.35
N GLY A 358 10.79 1.19 -11.41
CA GLY A 358 9.95 0.67 -10.34
C GLY A 358 9.73 -0.82 -10.48
N THR A 359 9.01 -1.38 -9.51
CA THR A 359 8.66 -2.79 -9.44
C THR A 359 7.14 -2.90 -9.51
N TRP A 360 6.62 -3.61 -10.49
CA TRP A 360 5.18 -3.70 -10.75
C TRP A 360 4.75 -5.14 -11.05
N CYS A 361 3.49 -5.45 -10.73
CA CYS A 361 2.89 -6.71 -11.13
C CYS A 361 2.74 -6.77 -12.66
N ALA A 362 2.86 -7.97 -13.24
CA ALA A 362 2.84 -8.17 -14.68
C ALA A 362 1.59 -7.58 -15.35
N ASN A 363 0.41 -7.73 -14.74
CA ASN A 363 -0.85 -7.22 -15.27
C ASN A 363 -0.85 -5.69 -15.44
N GLU A 364 -0.31 -4.94 -14.46
CA GLU A 364 -0.21 -3.47 -14.58
C GLU A 364 0.79 -3.05 -15.66
N LEU A 365 1.88 -3.80 -15.85
CA LEU A 365 2.85 -3.54 -16.91
C LEU A 365 2.26 -3.81 -18.30
N GLN A 366 1.50 -4.89 -18.44
CA GLN A 366 0.78 -5.22 -19.68
C GLN A 366 -0.24 -4.12 -20.01
N LEU A 367 -1.06 -3.70 -19.04
CA LEU A 367 -1.97 -2.57 -19.21
C LEU A 367 -1.23 -1.28 -19.58
N ALA A 368 -0.09 -0.99 -18.96
CA ALA A 368 0.71 0.18 -19.26
C ALA A 368 1.24 0.15 -20.70
N VAL A 369 1.79 -0.98 -21.15
CA VAL A 369 2.25 -1.13 -22.55
C VAL A 369 1.10 -0.95 -23.53
N ASN A 370 -0.08 -1.51 -23.24
CA ASN A 370 -1.29 -1.29 -24.04
C ASN A 370 -1.72 0.18 -24.09
N LYS A 371 -1.39 0.97 -23.06
CA LYS A 371 -1.63 2.42 -22.99
C LYS A 371 -0.47 3.26 -23.53
N GLY A 372 0.49 2.65 -24.22
CA GLY A 372 1.57 3.34 -24.94
C GLY A 372 2.85 3.58 -24.13
N TYR A 373 3.01 2.92 -22.97
CA TYR A 373 4.29 2.93 -22.27
C TYR A 373 5.33 2.11 -23.03
N LYS A 374 6.58 2.57 -23.05
CA LYS A 374 7.73 1.84 -23.59
C LYS A 374 8.57 1.28 -22.45
N ILE A 375 8.86 -0.02 -22.46
CA ILE A 375 9.87 -0.60 -21.57
C ILE A 375 11.25 -0.29 -22.17
N LEU A 376 12.07 0.43 -21.43
CA LEU A 376 13.44 0.79 -21.83
C LEU A 376 14.45 -0.26 -21.39
N SER A 377 14.26 -0.81 -20.20
CA SER A 377 15.10 -1.88 -19.67
C SER A 377 14.32 -2.76 -18.71
N ILE A 378 14.65 -4.05 -18.71
CA ILE A 378 14.12 -5.05 -17.79
C ILE A 378 15.28 -5.43 -16.88
N HIS A 379 15.23 -4.99 -15.62
CA HIS A 379 16.29 -5.27 -14.66
C HIS A 379 16.17 -6.70 -14.14
N GLU A 380 14.95 -7.10 -13.80
CA GLU A 380 14.67 -8.41 -13.22
C GLU A 380 13.19 -8.77 -13.39
N LEU A 381 12.90 -10.02 -13.73
CA LEU A 381 11.56 -10.58 -13.86
C LEU A 381 11.44 -11.84 -13.00
N TYR A 382 10.40 -11.89 -12.17
CA TYR A 382 9.95 -13.10 -11.48
C TYR A 382 8.79 -13.71 -12.25
N GLN A 383 9.09 -14.76 -13.02
CA GLN A 383 8.10 -15.52 -13.76
C GLN A 383 7.77 -16.80 -13.00
N TYR A 384 6.50 -17.03 -12.72
CA TYR A 384 6.05 -18.23 -12.01
C TYR A 384 5.69 -19.35 -12.99
N PRO A 385 5.90 -20.62 -12.60
CA PRO A 385 5.62 -21.76 -13.47
C PRO A 385 4.13 -21.94 -13.76
N GLU A 386 3.28 -21.57 -12.80
CA GLU A 386 1.84 -21.78 -12.86
C GLU A 386 1.08 -20.55 -12.39
N VAL A 387 -0.14 -20.39 -12.92
CA VAL A 387 -1.15 -19.47 -12.43
C VAL A 387 -2.43 -20.25 -12.14
N GLU A 388 -3.20 -19.77 -11.18
CA GLU A 388 -4.48 -20.32 -10.80
C GLU A 388 -5.54 -19.23 -10.95
N LYS A 389 -6.61 -19.56 -11.67
CA LYS A 389 -7.73 -18.66 -11.91
C LYS A 389 -9.02 -19.41 -11.64
N TYR A 390 -10.00 -18.72 -11.06
CA TYR A 390 -11.34 -19.26 -10.90
C TYR A 390 -12.02 -19.35 -12.27
N ASP A 391 -12.62 -20.52 -12.54
CA ASP A 391 -13.47 -20.72 -13.70
C ASP A 391 -14.94 -20.54 -13.31
N PRO A 392 -15.62 -19.49 -13.80
CA PRO A 392 -17.02 -19.25 -13.51
C PRO A 392 -17.95 -20.27 -14.19
N VAL A 393 -17.51 -21.08 -15.15
CA VAL A 393 -18.37 -22.11 -15.75
C VAL A 393 -18.41 -23.35 -14.85
N SER A 394 -17.24 -23.93 -14.55
CA SER A 394 -17.16 -25.11 -13.68
C SER A 394 -17.34 -24.79 -12.18
N LYS A 395 -17.22 -23.52 -11.77
CA LYS A 395 -17.21 -23.07 -10.37
C LYS A 395 -16.05 -23.65 -9.54
N THR A 396 -14.92 -23.91 -10.20
CA THR A 396 -13.71 -24.48 -9.61
C THR A 396 -12.47 -23.63 -9.86
N GLY A 397 -11.34 -23.99 -9.25
CA GLY A 397 -10.08 -23.25 -9.37
C GLY A 397 -10.04 -21.94 -8.58
N GLY A 398 -8.93 -21.21 -8.72
CA GLY A 398 -8.64 -19.94 -8.04
C GLY A 398 -8.19 -20.11 -6.59
N LEU A 399 -7.03 -19.53 -6.24
CA LEU A 399 -6.42 -19.72 -4.92
C LEU A 399 -7.31 -19.27 -3.76
N PHE A 400 -8.03 -18.16 -3.92
CA PHE A 400 -8.86 -17.57 -2.86
C PHE A 400 -10.35 -17.72 -3.12
N SER A 401 -10.75 -18.38 -4.21
CA SER A 401 -12.16 -18.43 -4.65
C SER A 401 -13.06 -19.08 -3.61
N GLY A 402 -12.67 -20.23 -3.03
CA GLY A 402 -13.44 -20.92 -2.00
C GLY A 402 -13.68 -20.06 -0.76
N TYR A 403 -12.63 -19.37 -0.31
CA TYR A 403 -12.70 -18.44 0.81
C TYR A 403 -13.64 -17.27 0.52
N VAL A 404 -13.52 -16.65 -0.66
CA VAL A 404 -14.40 -15.53 -1.03
C VAL A 404 -15.84 -16.01 -1.13
N ARG A 405 -16.11 -17.15 -1.77
CA ARG A 405 -17.49 -17.63 -1.97
C ARG A 405 -18.20 -17.96 -0.66
N GLU A 406 -17.54 -18.68 0.25
CA GLU A 406 -18.11 -18.98 1.59
C GLU A 406 -18.41 -17.69 2.36
N ASN A 407 -17.47 -16.75 2.40
CA ASN A 407 -17.61 -15.55 3.23
C ASN A 407 -18.46 -14.45 2.58
N MET A 408 -18.58 -14.43 1.25
CA MET A 408 -19.55 -13.58 0.55
C MET A 408 -20.97 -14.08 0.74
N ALA A 409 -21.20 -15.40 0.80
CA ALA A 409 -22.51 -15.94 1.15
C ALA A 409 -22.97 -15.42 2.51
N LEU A 410 -22.11 -15.46 3.53
CA LEU A 410 -22.40 -14.89 4.86
C LEU A 410 -22.73 -13.40 4.80
N LYS A 411 -22.01 -12.64 3.96
CA LYS A 411 -22.25 -11.20 3.77
C LYS A 411 -23.60 -10.93 3.11
N TYR A 412 -24.00 -11.74 2.12
CA TYR A 412 -25.31 -11.66 1.46
C TYR A 412 -26.44 -12.05 2.42
N GLU A 413 -26.30 -13.19 3.11
CA GLU A 413 -27.26 -13.68 4.11
C GLU A 413 -27.50 -12.61 5.19
N ALA A 414 -26.44 -12.00 5.74
CA ALA A 414 -26.57 -10.96 6.77
C ALA A 414 -27.01 -9.58 6.25
N SER A 415 -27.07 -9.39 4.92
CA SER A 415 -27.44 -8.12 4.30
C SER A 415 -28.96 -7.91 4.28
N GLY A 416 -29.74 -8.99 4.36
CA GLY A 416 -31.15 -9.00 4.02
C GLY A 416 -31.39 -8.89 2.50
N TRP A 417 -32.66 -8.94 2.11
CA TRP A 417 -33.07 -8.80 0.71
C TRP A 417 -32.93 -7.36 0.22
N PRO A 418 -32.39 -7.12 -0.99
CA PRO A 418 -32.41 -5.81 -1.63
C PRO A 418 -33.83 -5.26 -1.77
N THR A 419 -34.00 -3.94 -1.81
CA THR A 419 -35.31 -3.27 -1.86
C THR A 419 -36.15 -3.59 -3.10
N HIS A 420 -35.51 -3.96 -4.21
CA HIS A 420 -36.18 -4.35 -5.44
C HIS A 420 -36.67 -5.81 -5.42
N ILE A 421 -36.23 -6.64 -4.48
CA ILE A 421 -36.62 -8.05 -4.34
C ILE A 421 -37.85 -8.12 -3.42
N LYS A 422 -39.03 -8.40 -3.98
CA LYS A 422 -40.30 -8.36 -3.24
C LYS A 422 -40.99 -9.71 -3.15
N THR A 423 -40.90 -10.52 -4.19
CA THR A 423 -41.59 -11.81 -4.31
C THR A 423 -40.63 -12.98 -4.04
N ASP A 424 -41.17 -14.19 -3.84
CA ASP A 424 -40.34 -15.39 -3.68
C ASP A 424 -39.67 -15.79 -5.00
N GLU A 425 -40.32 -15.50 -6.13
CA GLU A 425 -39.75 -15.65 -7.47
C GLU A 425 -38.52 -14.73 -7.66
N ASP A 426 -38.60 -13.47 -7.23
CA ASP A 426 -37.46 -12.54 -7.26
C ASP A 426 -36.30 -13.08 -6.41
N ARG A 427 -36.61 -13.65 -5.23
CA ARG A 427 -35.60 -14.25 -4.33
C ARG A 427 -34.93 -15.46 -4.98
N GLU A 428 -35.69 -16.31 -5.66
CA GLU A 428 -35.16 -17.45 -6.42
C GLU A 428 -34.24 -16.99 -7.55
N GLN A 429 -34.72 -16.05 -8.37
CA GLN A 429 -33.95 -15.52 -9.48
C GLN A 429 -32.66 -14.83 -9.02
N TYR A 430 -32.71 -14.06 -7.94
CA TYR A 430 -31.55 -13.37 -7.37
C TYR A 430 -30.48 -14.36 -6.87
N VAL A 431 -30.89 -15.38 -6.11
CA VAL A 431 -29.96 -16.42 -5.62
C VAL A 431 -29.39 -17.24 -6.78
N LYS A 432 -30.23 -17.62 -7.74
CA LYS A 432 -29.81 -18.34 -8.93
C LYS A 432 -28.79 -17.54 -9.74
N ALA A 433 -29.03 -16.25 -9.99
CA ALA A 433 -28.11 -15.38 -10.73
C ALA A 433 -26.75 -15.24 -10.03
N ILE A 434 -26.73 -15.11 -8.70
CA ILE A 434 -25.49 -15.06 -7.92
C ILE A 434 -24.71 -16.38 -8.03
N PHE A 435 -25.39 -17.52 -7.96
CA PHE A 435 -24.74 -18.82 -8.15
C PHE A 435 -24.21 -18.99 -9.58
N GLU A 436 -25.03 -18.70 -10.59
CA GLU A 436 -24.68 -18.81 -12.01
C GLU A 436 -23.54 -17.89 -12.41
N ARG A 437 -23.38 -16.73 -11.75
CA ARG A 437 -22.28 -15.81 -12.02
C ARG A 437 -21.04 -16.14 -11.22
N ASP A 438 -21.17 -16.23 -9.89
CA ASP A 438 -20.02 -16.23 -8.97
C ASP A 438 -19.82 -17.59 -8.27
N GLY A 439 -20.75 -18.53 -8.39
CA GLY A 439 -20.73 -19.82 -7.68
C GLY A 439 -20.96 -19.68 -6.17
N ILE A 440 -21.49 -18.55 -5.72
CA ILE A 440 -21.78 -18.27 -4.32
C ILE A 440 -23.13 -18.90 -3.99
N VAL A 441 -23.15 -19.75 -2.96
CA VAL A 441 -24.36 -20.45 -2.51
C VAL A 441 -24.96 -19.68 -1.34
N ILE A 442 -26.08 -19.00 -1.58
CA ILE A 442 -26.83 -18.27 -0.54
C ILE A 442 -27.93 -19.18 0.01
N ARG A 443 -27.99 -19.35 1.33
CA ARG A 443 -29.10 -20.05 1.99
C ARG A 443 -30.23 -19.09 2.26
N LYS A 444 -31.31 -19.21 1.50
CA LYS A 444 -32.47 -18.28 1.54
C LYS A 444 -33.07 -18.14 2.93
N GLU A 445 -33.16 -19.26 3.64
CA GLU A 445 -33.68 -19.35 5.00
C GLU A 445 -32.82 -18.62 6.05
N ARG A 446 -31.59 -18.24 5.69
CA ARG A 446 -30.66 -17.48 6.55
C ARG A 446 -30.58 -16.00 6.17
N VAL A 447 -31.29 -15.56 5.13
CA VAL A 447 -31.23 -14.17 4.67
C VAL A 447 -32.02 -13.30 5.64
N GLU A 448 -31.30 -12.56 6.47
CA GLU A 448 -31.85 -11.67 7.49
C GLU A 448 -30.95 -10.45 7.65
N LYS A 449 -31.54 -9.25 7.75
CA LYS A 449 -30.78 -8.03 7.96
C LYS A 449 -30.13 -8.02 9.34
N ASN A 450 -28.84 -8.30 9.39
CA ASN A 450 -28.05 -8.36 10.62
C ASN A 450 -26.75 -7.52 10.47
N PRO A 451 -26.74 -6.27 10.97
CA PRO A 451 -25.59 -5.38 10.86
C PRO A 451 -24.30 -5.92 11.49
N GLY A 452 -24.40 -6.65 12.61
CA GLY A 452 -23.26 -7.23 13.31
C GLY A 452 -22.62 -8.35 12.50
N LYS A 453 -23.40 -9.35 12.06
CA LYS A 453 -22.93 -10.44 11.20
C LYS A 453 -22.40 -9.93 9.86
N ARG A 454 -23.05 -8.92 9.27
CA ARG A 454 -22.57 -8.27 8.05
C ARG A 454 -21.21 -7.62 8.25
N THR A 455 -21.01 -6.93 9.37
CA THR A 455 -19.72 -6.32 9.73
C THR A 455 -18.64 -7.39 9.89
N LEU A 456 -18.96 -8.49 10.59
CA LEU A 456 -18.04 -9.63 10.72
C LEU A 456 -17.66 -10.20 9.35
N ALA A 457 -18.62 -10.50 8.48
CA ALA A 457 -18.35 -11.04 7.15
C ALA A 457 -17.50 -10.07 6.31
N LYS A 458 -17.76 -8.76 6.37
CA LYS A 458 -16.95 -7.73 5.71
C LYS A 458 -15.52 -7.70 6.24
N LEU A 459 -15.33 -7.79 7.56
CA LEU A 459 -14.00 -7.87 8.18
C LEU A 459 -13.26 -9.12 7.72
N ILE A 460 -13.95 -10.27 7.65
CA ILE A 460 -13.38 -11.54 7.22
C ILE A 460 -12.85 -11.45 5.77
N LEU A 461 -13.67 -10.91 4.87
CA LEU A 461 -13.33 -10.78 3.45
C LEU A 461 -12.16 -9.82 3.21
N ASN A 462 -12.08 -8.71 3.93
CA ASN A 462 -11.09 -7.67 3.68
C ASN A 462 -9.78 -7.83 4.47
N SER A 463 -9.77 -8.58 5.58
CA SER A 463 -8.61 -8.63 6.48
C SER A 463 -7.58 -9.69 6.13
N PHE A 464 -7.97 -10.76 5.43
CA PHE A 464 -7.12 -11.94 5.26
C PHE A 464 -5.93 -11.65 4.31
N TRP A 465 -6.19 -11.05 3.14
CA TRP A 465 -5.13 -10.74 2.18
C TRP A 465 -4.19 -9.65 2.72
N GLY A 466 -4.69 -8.73 3.55
CA GLY A 466 -3.88 -7.73 4.24
C GLY A 466 -2.82 -8.35 5.15
N LYS A 467 -3.09 -9.53 5.74
CA LYS A 467 -2.12 -10.30 6.52
C LYS A 467 -0.94 -10.79 5.67
N MET A 468 -1.17 -11.08 4.39
CA MET A 468 -0.10 -11.49 3.46
C MET A 468 0.89 -10.36 3.18
N GLY A 469 0.48 -9.09 3.35
CA GLY A 469 1.30 -7.90 3.16
C GLY A 469 1.99 -7.37 4.43
N GLU A 470 1.81 -8.05 5.57
CA GLU A 470 2.26 -7.55 6.89
C GLU A 470 3.77 -7.24 6.90
N LYS A 471 4.12 -6.14 7.58
CA LYS A 471 5.51 -5.81 7.87
C LYS A 471 5.94 -6.53 9.14
N THR A 472 7.04 -7.25 9.03
CA THR A 472 7.62 -8.11 10.07
C THR A 472 8.52 -7.32 11.01
N LEU A 473 9.31 -6.38 10.47
CA LEU A 473 10.07 -5.41 11.24
C LEU A 473 9.17 -4.31 11.82
N ARG A 474 8.83 -4.44 13.12
CA ARG A 474 7.98 -3.50 13.88
C ARG A 474 8.52 -3.27 15.29
N PRO A 475 8.21 -2.12 15.92
CA PRO A 475 8.45 -1.94 17.35
C PRO A 475 7.77 -3.03 18.18
N LYS A 476 8.53 -3.61 19.10
CA LYS A 476 8.07 -4.53 20.14
C LYS A 476 8.06 -3.80 21.47
N THR A 477 7.16 -4.18 22.34
CA THR A 477 7.03 -3.66 23.70
C THR A 477 7.14 -4.82 24.68
N VAL A 478 7.97 -4.66 25.70
CA VAL A 478 8.10 -5.59 26.82
C VAL A 478 7.98 -4.83 28.14
N PHE A 479 7.52 -5.52 29.18
CA PHE A 479 7.45 -4.98 30.54
C PHE A 479 8.53 -5.67 31.37
N VAL A 480 9.45 -4.87 31.89
CA VAL A 480 10.65 -5.29 32.60
C VAL A 480 10.47 -4.97 34.08
N PHE A 481 10.64 -5.99 34.93
CA PHE A 481 10.43 -5.88 36.37
C PHE A 481 11.73 -6.01 37.18
N ASP A 482 12.84 -6.38 36.52
CA ASP A 482 14.14 -6.52 37.16
C ASP A 482 15.26 -5.81 36.40
N TYR A 483 16.26 -5.33 37.15
CA TYR A 483 17.40 -4.60 36.58
C TYR A 483 18.25 -5.46 35.64
N GLY A 484 18.36 -6.78 35.90
CA GLY A 484 19.14 -7.68 35.08
C GLY A 484 18.55 -7.90 33.68
N GLU A 485 17.24 -7.96 33.55
CA GLU A 485 16.51 -7.97 32.28
C GLU A 485 16.71 -6.65 31.52
N LEU A 486 16.66 -5.51 32.21
CA LEU A 486 16.92 -4.21 31.58
C LEU A 486 18.33 -4.16 30.98
N ILE A 487 19.35 -4.52 31.76
CA ILE A 487 20.76 -4.51 31.30
C ILE A 487 20.97 -5.49 30.15
N ARG A 488 20.29 -6.64 30.16
CA ARG A 488 20.31 -7.58 29.03
C ARG A 488 19.74 -6.99 27.75
N LEU A 489 18.68 -6.18 27.83
CA LEU A 489 18.09 -5.50 26.66
C LEU A 489 18.95 -4.33 26.19
N VAL A 490 19.48 -3.51 27.10
CA VAL A 490 20.30 -2.32 26.76
C VAL A 490 21.61 -2.71 26.08
N ASN A 491 22.19 -3.84 26.48
CA ASN A 491 23.43 -4.35 25.89
C ASN A 491 23.20 -5.31 24.70
N ASP A 492 21.95 -5.51 24.28
CA ASP A 492 21.64 -6.38 23.14
C ASP A 492 21.84 -5.61 21.83
N SER A 493 22.97 -5.86 21.16
CA SER A 493 23.33 -5.23 19.88
C SER A 493 22.44 -5.67 18.71
N THR A 494 21.54 -6.64 18.90
CA THR A 494 20.57 -7.11 17.89
C THR A 494 19.26 -6.32 17.92
N ILE A 495 19.10 -5.38 18.85
CA ILE A 495 17.92 -4.52 18.95
C ILE A 495 18.33 -3.05 19.10
N VAL A 496 17.45 -2.16 18.65
CA VAL A 496 17.55 -0.72 18.86
C VAL A 496 16.45 -0.33 19.84
N ILE A 497 16.82 0.16 21.02
CA ILE A 497 15.85 0.64 22.01
C ILE A 497 15.31 2.00 21.57
N ASN A 498 13.99 2.07 21.42
CA ASN A 498 13.29 3.29 21.05
C ASN A 498 12.90 4.12 22.28
N SER A 499 12.53 3.46 23.39
CA SER A 499 12.13 4.14 24.63
C SER A 499 12.13 3.19 25.83
N ILE A 500 12.48 3.71 27.02
CA ILE A 500 12.34 3.04 28.32
C ILE A 500 11.49 3.96 29.20
N LEU A 501 10.37 3.45 29.72
CA LEU A 501 9.39 4.26 30.43
C LEU A 501 9.04 3.64 31.78
N PRO A 502 9.26 4.34 32.91
CA PRO A 502 8.81 3.87 34.21
C PRO A 502 7.28 4.00 34.30
N LEU A 503 6.59 2.88 34.49
CA LEU A 503 5.14 2.86 34.72
C LEU A 503 4.80 2.93 36.21
N ARG A 504 5.65 2.30 37.04
CA ARG A 504 5.63 2.32 38.52
C ARG A 504 7.01 1.92 39.03
N GLU A 505 7.21 1.90 40.34
CA GLU A 505 8.52 1.67 40.98
C GLU A 505 9.22 0.38 40.53
N ASP A 506 8.47 -0.69 40.24
CA ASP A 506 8.97 -2.02 39.88
C ASP A 506 8.68 -2.41 38.42
N CYS A 507 8.26 -1.48 37.55
CA CYS A 507 7.89 -1.83 36.16
C CYS A 507 8.33 -0.77 35.16
N LEU A 508 9.19 -1.18 34.23
CA LEU A 508 9.59 -0.42 33.06
C LEU A 508 8.94 -0.97 31.80
N GLN A 509 8.35 -0.11 30.98
CA GLN A 509 7.96 -0.45 29.63
C GLN A 509 9.11 -0.13 28.67
N VAL A 510 9.71 -1.15 28.08
CA VAL A 510 10.79 -1.01 27.10
C VAL A 510 10.22 -1.25 25.71
N CYS A 511 10.42 -0.30 24.80
CA CYS A 511 10.07 -0.45 23.39
C CYS A 511 11.35 -0.50 22.56
N PHE A 512 11.47 -1.47 21.66
CA PHE A 512 12.64 -1.65 20.81
C PHE A 512 12.24 -2.19 19.43
N VAL A 513 13.10 -2.02 18.43
CA VAL A 513 12.96 -2.62 17.11
C VAL A 513 14.18 -3.53 16.88
N PRO A 514 14.01 -4.80 16.44
CA PRO A 514 15.15 -5.62 16.03
C PRO A 514 15.95 -4.92 14.92
N VAL A 515 17.25 -5.18 14.81
CA VAL A 515 18.00 -4.74 13.62
C VAL A 515 17.42 -5.41 12.36
N GLU A 516 17.46 -4.72 11.22
CA GLU A 516 16.83 -5.18 9.98
C GLU A 516 17.32 -6.56 9.54
N ASP A 517 18.61 -6.86 9.76
CA ASP A 517 19.14 -8.18 9.46
C ASP A 517 18.43 -9.29 10.23
N MET A 518 17.88 -9.05 11.42
CA MET A 518 17.12 -10.04 12.20
C MET A 518 15.70 -10.27 11.68
N ASP A 519 15.28 -9.60 10.60
CA ASP A 519 13.93 -9.75 10.06
C ASP A 519 13.72 -11.14 9.44
N GLU A 520 12.64 -11.78 9.87
CA GLU A 520 12.21 -13.08 9.37
C GLU A 520 10.87 -12.95 8.65
N SER A 521 10.75 -13.60 7.49
CA SER A 521 9.46 -13.70 6.81
C SER A 521 8.51 -14.57 7.63
N LEU A 522 7.29 -14.07 7.89
CA LEU A 522 6.27 -14.87 8.54
C LEU A 522 5.81 -15.97 7.61
N LYS A 523 5.47 -17.13 8.19
CA LYS A 523 4.84 -18.27 7.48
C LYS A 523 3.48 -17.92 6.85
N THR A 524 2.92 -16.76 7.18
CA THR A 524 1.64 -16.24 6.67
C THR A 524 1.80 -15.10 5.67
N THR A 525 3.03 -14.65 5.40
CA THR A 525 3.30 -13.55 4.49
C THR A 525 3.41 -14.06 3.06
N SER A 526 2.77 -13.36 2.14
CA SER A 526 2.85 -13.62 0.71
C SER A 526 2.75 -12.31 -0.06
N LEU A 527 3.89 -11.60 -0.16
CA LEU A 527 3.93 -10.25 -0.70
C LEU A 527 3.45 -10.17 -2.16
N ILE A 528 3.78 -11.17 -2.98
CA ILE A 528 3.34 -11.22 -4.38
C ILE A 528 1.81 -11.29 -4.49
N HIS A 529 1.14 -12.09 -3.66
CA HIS A 529 -0.32 -12.23 -3.69
C HIS A 529 -1.02 -10.97 -3.16
N ALA A 530 -0.46 -10.35 -2.12
CA ALA A 530 -0.93 -9.05 -1.65
C ALA A 530 -0.77 -7.98 -2.75
N ALA A 531 0.38 -7.95 -3.44
CA ALA A 531 0.64 -7.02 -4.54
C ALA A 531 -0.34 -7.25 -5.70
N GLN A 532 -0.53 -8.50 -6.15
CA GLN A 532 -1.48 -8.88 -7.19
C GLN A 532 -2.93 -8.52 -6.84
N THR A 533 -3.34 -8.70 -5.58
CA THR A 533 -4.69 -8.29 -5.12
C THR A 533 -4.90 -6.78 -5.27
N THR A 534 -3.90 -5.98 -4.87
CA THR A 534 -4.01 -4.52 -5.00
C THR A 534 -3.86 -4.03 -6.44
N ALA A 535 -3.02 -4.69 -7.23
CA ALA A 535 -2.83 -4.41 -8.65
C ALA A 535 -4.08 -4.72 -9.46
N GLY A 536 -4.72 -5.86 -9.20
CA GLY A 536 -6.00 -6.23 -9.81
C GLY A 536 -7.12 -5.23 -9.46
N GLY A 537 -7.16 -4.72 -8.22
CA GLY A 537 -8.11 -3.66 -7.84
C GLY A 537 -7.86 -2.38 -8.66
N ARG A 538 -6.61 -1.91 -8.72
CA ARG A 538 -6.26 -0.74 -9.54
C ARG A 538 -6.59 -0.91 -11.02
N GLU A 539 -6.37 -2.09 -11.58
CA GLU A 539 -6.72 -2.44 -12.96
C GLU A 539 -8.24 -2.44 -13.19
N LEU A 540 -9.01 -3.00 -12.24
CA LEU A 540 -10.48 -2.98 -12.30
C LEU A 540 -11.04 -1.56 -12.21
N LEU A 541 -10.55 -0.73 -11.29
CA LEU A 541 -10.89 0.68 -11.25
C LEU A 541 -10.52 1.37 -12.57
N TYR A 542 -9.34 1.05 -13.13
CA TYR A 542 -8.87 1.64 -14.38
C TYR A 542 -9.84 1.36 -15.54
N LYS A 543 -10.42 0.15 -15.62
CA LYS A 543 -11.46 -0.18 -16.62
C LYS A 543 -12.59 0.86 -16.65
N TYR A 544 -13.05 1.31 -15.47
CA TYR A 544 -14.12 2.29 -15.37
C TYR A 544 -13.64 3.72 -15.57
N LEU A 545 -12.42 4.03 -15.11
CA LEU A 545 -11.78 5.32 -15.39
C LEU A 545 -11.57 5.55 -16.89
N ASP A 546 -11.30 4.49 -17.65
CA ASP A 546 -11.12 4.54 -19.11
C ASP A 546 -12.42 4.91 -19.83
N ILE A 547 -13.57 4.47 -19.32
CA ILE A 547 -14.91 4.83 -19.85
C ILE A 547 -15.19 6.32 -19.63
N VAL A 548 -14.88 6.85 -18.44
CA VAL A 548 -15.20 8.24 -18.10
C VAL A 548 -14.16 9.25 -18.60
N GLY A 549 -12.90 8.83 -18.75
CA GLY A 549 -11.82 9.68 -19.26
C GLY A 549 -11.68 11.01 -18.51
N GLU A 550 -11.68 12.11 -19.25
CA GLU A 550 -11.56 13.49 -18.74
C GLU A 550 -12.77 13.96 -17.91
N ARG A 551 -13.90 13.26 -18.00
CA ARG A 551 -15.08 13.52 -17.16
C ARG A 551 -14.89 13.04 -15.72
N CYS A 552 -13.83 12.28 -15.43
CA CYS A 552 -13.47 11.93 -14.06
C CYS A 552 -13.20 13.19 -13.23
N ILE A 553 -13.87 13.31 -12.09
CA ILE A 553 -13.70 14.39 -11.11
C ILE A 553 -12.82 13.91 -9.95
N TYR A 554 -13.08 12.70 -9.45
CA TYR A 554 -12.39 12.15 -8.29
C TYR A 554 -12.40 10.62 -8.29
N ASN A 555 -11.39 9.99 -7.69
CA ASN A 555 -11.39 8.56 -7.42
C ASN A 555 -10.71 8.24 -6.07
N ASP A 556 -11.20 7.21 -5.37
CA ASP A 556 -10.58 6.65 -4.17
C ASP A 556 -10.79 5.15 -4.08
N THR A 557 -9.76 4.38 -4.43
CA THR A 557 -9.69 2.91 -4.36
C THR A 557 -10.72 2.21 -5.25
N ASP A 558 -11.96 2.11 -4.79
CA ASP A 558 -13.08 1.41 -5.43
C ASP A 558 -14.16 2.36 -5.97
N SER A 559 -14.02 3.68 -5.76
CA SER A 559 -15.02 4.67 -6.16
C SER A 559 -14.58 5.59 -7.31
N VAL A 560 -15.52 5.95 -8.20
CA VAL A 560 -15.36 6.93 -9.27
C VAL A 560 -16.45 8.00 -9.16
N CYS A 561 -16.03 9.26 -9.04
CA CYS A 561 -16.90 10.42 -9.18
C CYS A 561 -16.62 11.08 -10.52
N PHE A 562 -17.66 11.29 -11.33
CA PHE A 562 -17.52 11.81 -12.69
C PHE A 562 -18.71 12.67 -13.12
N LEU A 563 -18.49 13.48 -14.15
CA LEU A 563 -19.53 14.24 -14.82
C LEU A 563 -20.29 13.33 -15.82
N SER A 564 -21.57 13.12 -15.53
CA SER A 564 -22.56 12.55 -16.43
C SER A 564 -23.01 13.63 -17.39
N VAL A 565 -22.87 13.36 -18.69
CA VAL A 565 -23.27 14.23 -19.80
C VAL A 565 -24.17 13.40 -20.72
N PRO A 566 -25.33 13.90 -21.15
CA PRO A 566 -26.20 13.16 -22.07
C PRO A 566 -25.45 12.69 -23.34
N GLY A 567 -25.68 11.45 -23.77
CA GLY A 567 -25.06 10.85 -24.95
C GLY A 567 -23.64 10.31 -24.75
N GLN A 568 -22.96 10.64 -23.65
CA GLN A 568 -21.61 10.12 -23.35
C GLN A 568 -21.68 8.77 -22.61
N PRO A 569 -20.73 7.84 -22.85
CA PRO A 569 -20.75 6.52 -22.23
C PRO A 569 -20.61 6.60 -20.71
N GLU A 570 -21.24 5.69 -19.99
CA GLU A 570 -21.15 5.62 -18.52
C GLU A 570 -20.81 4.20 -18.06
N PRO A 571 -20.16 4.04 -16.90
CA PRO A 571 -20.02 2.72 -16.28
C PRO A 571 -21.39 2.09 -16.04
N GLU A 572 -21.56 0.84 -16.45
CA GLU A 572 -22.78 0.07 -16.19
C GLU A 572 -22.93 -0.24 -14.69
N LEU A 573 -24.13 0.01 -14.18
CA LEU A 573 -24.50 -0.36 -12.81
C LEU A 573 -24.97 -1.81 -12.73
N GLY A 574 -24.77 -2.44 -11.58
CA GLY A 574 -25.31 -3.77 -11.34
C GLY A 574 -25.27 -4.19 -9.87
N PRO A 575 -26.15 -5.10 -9.44
CA PRO A 575 -26.33 -5.44 -8.03
C PRO A 575 -25.31 -6.46 -7.51
N TYR A 576 -24.45 -6.99 -8.38
CA TYR A 576 -23.63 -8.15 -8.07
C TYR A 576 -22.17 -7.78 -7.74
N LEU A 577 -21.45 -8.71 -7.10
CA LEU A 577 -20.04 -8.57 -6.72
C LEU A 577 -19.15 -8.03 -7.86
N GLY A 578 -18.36 -6.99 -7.60
CA GLY A 578 -17.45 -6.40 -8.58
C GLY A 578 -18.10 -5.48 -9.63
N GLN A 579 -19.42 -5.28 -9.60
CA GLN A 579 -20.10 -4.29 -10.42
C GLN A 579 -20.17 -2.93 -9.71
N MET A 580 -20.41 -1.87 -10.48
CA MET A 580 -20.63 -0.53 -9.95
C MET A 580 -22.03 -0.41 -9.35
N THR A 581 -22.13 0.24 -8.19
CA THR A 581 -23.40 0.66 -7.58
C THR A 581 -23.46 2.18 -7.48
N ASP A 582 -24.67 2.74 -7.47
CA ASP A 582 -24.87 4.18 -7.29
C ASP A 582 -24.86 4.55 -5.81
N GLN A 583 -23.73 5.11 -5.36
CA GLN A 583 -23.52 5.49 -3.97
C GLN A 583 -24.50 6.58 -3.51
N LEU A 584 -24.87 7.53 -4.38
CA LEU A 584 -25.79 8.60 -3.98
C LEU A 584 -27.20 8.07 -3.76
N SER A 585 -27.62 7.09 -4.57
CA SER A 585 -28.90 6.42 -4.39
C SER A 585 -28.95 5.61 -3.09
N GLU A 586 -27.84 4.94 -2.71
CA GLU A 586 -27.73 4.19 -1.46
C GLU A 586 -27.68 5.09 -0.21
N ASP A 587 -26.90 6.18 -0.27
CA ASP A 587 -26.67 7.07 0.89
C ASP A 587 -27.84 8.04 1.15
N PHE A 588 -28.63 8.38 0.13
CA PHE A 588 -29.70 9.38 0.22
C PHE A 588 -31.06 8.80 -0.21
N SER A 589 -31.27 8.67 -1.52
CA SER A 589 -32.48 8.11 -2.12
C SER A 589 -32.28 7.96 -3.62
N GLU A 590 -33.03 7.06 -4.25
CA GLU A 590 -33.08 6.91 -5.70
C GLU A 590 -33.30 8.25 -6.42
N GLY A 591 -32.59 8.45 -7.54
CA GLY A 591 -32.64 9.70 -8.33
C GLY A 591 -31.80 10.84 -7.78
N SER A 592 -31.14 10.68 -6.63
CA SER A 592 -30.22 11.68 -6.08
C SER A 592 -29.02 11.88 -6.99
N TYR A 593 -28.60 13.14 -7.16
CA TYR A 593 -27.38 13.46 -7.91
C TYR A 593 -26.60 14.59 -7.26
N CYS A 594 -25.29 14.63 -7.51
CA CYS A 594 -24.45 15.74 -7.07
C CYS A 594 -24.53 16.89 -8.09
N CYS A 595 -24.78 18.11 -7.60
CA CYS A 595 -24.86 19.31 -8.44
C CYS A 595 -23.59 20.17 -8.37
N GLU A 596 -22.80 20.06 -7.31
CA GLU A 596 -21.60 20.87 -7.11
C GLU A 596 -20.58 20.10 -6.25
N PHE A 597 -19.32 20.08 -6.69
CA PHE A 597 -18.22 19.36 -6.05
C PHE A 597 -16.98 20.26 -5.91
N ALA A 598 -16.30 20.17 -4.76
CA ALA A 598 -15.01 20.82 -4.51
C ALA A 598 -14.04 19.85 -3.79
N SER A 599 -12.76 19.87 -4.18
CA SER A 599 -11.72 19.04 -3.59
C SER A 599 -10.42 19.81 -3.41
N ALA A 600 -9.92 19.78 -2.18
CA ALA A 600 -8.59 20.26 -1.82
C ALA A 600 -7.53 19.14 -1.86
N GLY A 601 -7.89 17.91 -2.24
CA GLY A 601 -6.94 16.82 -2.43
C GLY A 601 -7.46 15.45 -2.01
N ALA A 602 -6.53 14.49 -1.87
CA ALA A 602 -6.87 13.14 -1.45
C ALA A 602 -7.52 13.15 -0.05
N LYS A 603 -8.74 12.59 0.02
CA LYS A 603 -9.62 12.51 1.20
C LYS A 603 -9.89 13.89 1.85
N ASN A 604 -9.97 14.95 1.04
CA ASN A 604 -10.30 16.31 1.44
C ASN A 604 -11.22 16.96 0.38
N TYR A 605 -12.53 16.71 0.49
CA TYR A 605 -13.53 17.16 -0.50
C TYR A 605 -14.89 17.45 0.16
N SER A 606 -15.73 18.22 -0.53
CA SER A 606 -17.10 18.52 -0.15
C SER A 606 -17.99 18.57 -1.38
N PHE A 607 -19.25 18.17 -1.26
CA PHE A 607 -20.19 18.17 -2.37
C PHE A 607 -21.64 18.41 -1.93
N LYS A 608 -22.43 18.97 -2.85
CA LYS A 608 -23.87 19.22 -2.72
C LYS A 608 -24.66 18.18 -3.50
N VAL A 609 -25.65 17.58 -2.86
CA VAL A 609 -26.54 16.54 -3.42
C VAL A 609 -27.97 17.07 -3.48
N CYS A 610 -28.58 17.02 -4.66
CA CYS A 610 -30.02 17.18 -4.84
C CYS A 610 -30.71 15.85 -4.54
N VAL A 611 -31.34 15.73 -3.38
CA VAL A 611 -31.92 14.47 -2.88
C VAL A 611 -33.18 14.12 -3.65
N GLY A 612 -33.26 12.90 -4.15
CA GLY A 612 -34.41 12.43 -4.95
C GLY A 612 -34.59 13.18 -6.27
N GLY A 613 -33.54 13.86 -6.75
CA GLY A 613 -33.59 14.70 -7.94
C GLY A 613 -34.24 16.07 -7.73
N ASP A 614 -34.59 16.44 -6.49
CA ASP A 614 -35.26 17.70 -6.15
C ASP A 614 -34.22 18.81 -5.88
N PRO A 615 -34.12 19.85 -6.73
CA PRO A 615 -33.17 20.95 -6.52
C PRO A 615 -33.43 21.77 -5.25
N ALA A 616 -34.64 21.71 -4.67
CA ALA A 616 -34.96 22.38 -3.42
C ALA A 616 -34.45 21.61 -2.19
N LYS A 617 -34.14 20.32 -2.33
CA LYS A 617 -33.67 19.44 -1.24
C LYS A 617 -32.18 19.18 -1.34
N ILE A 618 -31.38 20.15 -0.90
CA ILE A 618 -29.92 20.04 -0.92
C ILE A 618 -29.37 19.47 0.39
N ARG A 619 -28.51 18.45 0.28
CA ARG A 619 -27.66 17.96 1.37
C ARG A 619 -26.20 18.22 1.05
N VAL A 620 -25.42 18.65 2.05
CA VAL A 620 -23.97 18.86 1.92
C VAL A 620 -23.23 17.75 2.63
N VAL A 621 -22.24 17.17 1.96
CA VAL A 621 -21.33 16.19 2.54
C VAL A 621 -19.92 16.73 2.49
N THR A 622 -19.26 16.81 3.64
CA THR A 622 -17.86 17.23 3.74
C THR A 622 -17.02 16.11 4.34
N LYS A 623 -15.91 15.77 3.67
CA LYS A 623 -14.96 14.73 4.09
C LYS A 623 -13.56 15.35 4.18
N VAL A 624 -13.04 15.47 5.40
CA VAL A 624 -11.68 15.96 5.66
C VAL A 624 -10.90 14.93 6.47
N ARG A 625 -9.88 14.32 5.88
CA ARG A 625 -9.06 13.30 6.54
C ARG A 625 -8.43 13.83 7.83
N GLY A 626 -8.66 13.10 8.93
CA GLY A 626 -8.19 13.47 10.26
C GLY A 626 -9.00 14.59 10.91
N LEU A 627 -9.93 15.20 10.19
CA LEU A 627 -10.95 16.16 10.62
C LEU A 627 -12.22 15.51 11.21
N SER A 628 -12.45 15.51 12.53
CA SER A 628 -13.81 15.21 13.05
C SER A 628 -14.66 16.47 13.03
N ILE A 629 -15.56 16.60 12.04
CA ILE A 629 -16.47 17.75 11.93
C ILE A 629 -17.50 17.66 13.04
N ASN A 630 -17.56 18.70 13.87
CA ASN A 630 -18.42 18.77 15.05
C ASN A 630 -18.80 20.24 15.31
N SER A 631 -19.62 20.50 16.34
CA SER A 631 -20.13 21.84 16.65
C SER A 631 -19.05 22.92 16.88
N SER A 632 -17.79 22.55 17.13
CA SER A 632 -16.68 23.52 17.28
C SER A 632 -16.08 23.98 15.95
N CYS A 633 -16.37 23.32 14.85
CA CYS A 633 -15.74 23.61 13.55
C CYS A 633 -16.65 23.47 12.34
N GLU A 634 -17.91 23.03 12.50
CA GLU A 634 -18.85 22.86 11.39
C GLU A 634 -19.19 24.17 10.66
N ASP A 635 -19.16 25.30 11.35
CA ASP A 635 -19.37 26.64 10.74
C ASP A 635 -18.15 27.11 9.94
N THR A 636 -16.96 26.59 10.26
CA THR A 636 -15.72 26.91 9.54
C THR A 636 -15.49 25.93 8.38
N VAL A 637 -15.72 24.64 8.61
CA VAL A 637 -15.43 23.53 7.69
C VAL A 637 -16.66 23.25 6.82
N THR A 638 -16.99 24.25 5.99
CA THR A 638 -18.14 24.24 5.10
C THR A 638 -17.74 23.98 3.65
N PHE A 639 -18.73 23.68 2.80
CA PHE A 639 -18.53 23.61 1.36
C PHE A 639 -17.99 24.93 0.80
N ASP A 640 -18.56 26.06 1.23
CA ASP A 640 -18.20 27.37 0.71
C ASP A 640 -16.80 27.81 1.12
N THR A 641 -16.37 27.52 2.36
CA THR A 641 -14.97 27.72 2.78
C THR A 641 -14.03 26.88 1.92
N LEU A 642 -14.33 25.60 1.70
CA LEU A 642 -13.50 24.73 0.86
C LEU A 642 -13.44 25.23 -0.59
N LYS A 643 -14.58 25.61 -1.17
CA LYS A 643 -14.67 26.17 -2.52
C LYS A 643 -13.82 27.43 -2.64
N HIS A 644 -13.93 28.35 -1.68
CA HIS A 644 -13.12 29.56 -1.63
C HIS A 644 -11.62 29.24 -1.54
N MET A 645 -11.22 28.31 -0.67
CA MET A 645 -9.83 27.86 -0.57
C MET A 645 -9.29 27.30 -1.88
N VAL A 646 -10.10 26.54 -2.61
CA VAL A 646 -9.71 25.90 -3.88
C VAL A 646 -9.66 26.89 -5.04
N LEU A 647 -10.56 27.89 -5.07
CA LEU A 647 -10.65 28.87 -6.16
C LEU A 647 -9.84 30.15 -5.91
N SER A 648 -9.24 30.30 -4.73
CA SER A 648 -8.34 31.43 -4.44
C SER A 648 -7.02 31.29 -5.20
N ASP A 649 -6.44 32.43 -5.57
CA ASP A 649 -5.06 32.54 -6.05
C ASP A 649 -4.06 32.56 -4.89
N GLU A 650 -4.54 32.92 -3.69
CA GLU A 650 -3.75 32.92 -2.48
C GLU A 650 -3.77 31.55 -1.80
N LYS A 651 -2.65 31.21 -1.17
CA LYS A 651 -2.57 30.01 -0.34
C LYS A 651 -3.30 30.24 0.98
N ILE A 652 -4.55 29.81 1.04
CA ILE A 652 -5.37 29.90 2.25
C ILE A 652 -5.07 28.72 3.19
N ILE A 653 -4.76 29.05 4.44
CA ILE A 653 -4.60 28.10 5.54
C ILE A 653 -5.60 28.47 6.62
N THR A 654 -6.55 27.57 6.87
CA THR A 654 -7.55 27.72 7.94
C THR A 654 -7.10 26.91 9.14
N ASN A 655 -6.86 27.56 10.27
CA ASN A 655 -6.57 26.87 11.52
C ASN A 655 -7.89 26.48 12.17
N ILE A 656 -8.07 25.17 12.41
CA ILE A 656 -9.24 24.63 13.08
C ILE A 656 -8.87 24.29 14.50
N ASP A 657 -9.47 25.00 15.44
CA ASP A 657 -9.26 24.76 16.87
C ASP A 657 -10.02 23.51 17.33
N ILE A 658 -9.33 22.71 18.12
CA ILE A 658 -9.82 21.49 18.74
C ILE A 658 -9.65 21.69 20.25
N PRO A 659 -10.69 22.17 20.95
CA PRO A 659 -10.59 22.59 22.35
C PRO A 659 -10.13 21.49 23.31
N SER A 660 -10.44 20.23 22.98
CA SER A 660 -10.12 19.08 23.83
C SER A 660 -9.73 17.88 22.97
N GLN A 661 -8.44 17.74 22.72
CA GLN A 661 -7.87 16.57 22.06
C GLN A 661 -7.21 15.66 23.09
N ILE A 662 -7.61 14.39 23.09
CA ILE A 662 -6.85 13.33 23.78
C ILE A 662 -5.57 13.09 22.99
N ALA A 663 -4.42 13.36 23.61
CA ALA A 663 -3.11 13.16 23.04
C ALA A 663 -2.30 12.19 23.90
N ARG A 664 -1.60 11.26 23.24
CA ARG A 664 -0.57 10.44 23.88
C ARG A 664 0.77 11.15 23.70
N LEU A 665 1.37 11.57 24.80
CA LEU A 665 2.72 12.13 24.84
C LEU A 665 3.77 11.02 24.90
N PRO A 666 5.06 11.33 24.65
CA PRO A 666 6.15 10.42 25.00
C PRO A 666 5.97 9.93 26.45
N GLY A 667 6.23 8.65 26.69
CA GLY A 667 5.93 8.08 28.00
C GLY A 667 4.56 7.41 28.16
N TRP A 668 3.78 7.29 27.08
CA TRP A 668 2.39 6.79 27.14
C TRP A 668 1.45 7.64 28.02
N ARG A 669 1.92 8.82 28.46
CA ARG A 669 1.12 9.77 29.23
C ARG A 669 -0.02 10.29 28.35
N ILE A 670 -1.24 9.96 28.75
CA ILE A 670 -2.46 10.43 28.08
C ILE A 670 -2.83 11.76 28.72
N VAL A 671 -2.97 12.79 27.90
CA VAL A 671 -3.42 14.11 28.34
C VAL A 671 -4.57 14.58 27.48
N THR A 672 -5.49 15.34 28.06
CA THR A 672 -6.46 16.14 27.31
C THR A 672 -5.93 17.55 27.22
N ARG A 673 -5.75 18.06 26.00
CA ARG A 673 -5.24 19.43 25.79
C ARG A 673 -5.91 20.08 24.57
N PRO A 674 -5.98 21.43 24.55
CA PRO A 674 -6.27 22.14 23.32
C PRO A 674 -5.24 21.81 22.23
N SER A 675 -5.69 21.74 21.00
CA SER A 675 -4.84 21.58 19.83
C SER A 675 -5.46 22.30 18.64
N SER A 676 -4.73 22.41 17.54
CA SER A 676 -5.28 22.93 16.29
C SER A 676 -4.83 22.06 15.11
N LYS A 677 -5.63 22.08 14.05
CA LYS A 677 -5.29 21.44 12.77
C LYS A 677 -5.28 22.47 11.66
N LYS A 678 -4.21 22.46 10.87
CA LYS A 678 -4.12 23.26 9.64
C LYS A 678 -4.92 22.57 8.53
N TRP A 679 -6.01 23.20 8.11
CA TRP A 679 -6.77 22.80 6.93
C TRP A 679 -6.36 23.67 5.74
N GLN A 680 -5.88 23.04 4.67
CA GLN A 680 -5.33 23.74 3.50
C GLN A 680 -5.47 22.88 2.24
N VAL A 681 -5.35 23.52 1.08
CA VAL A 681 -5.29 22.82 -0.22
C VAL A 681 -4.00 21.99 -0.33
N CYS A 682 -4.17 20.72 -0.66
CA CYS A 682 -3.12 19.69 -0.78
C CYS A 682 -3.20 18.96 -2.14
N LEU A 683 -3.40 19.70 -3.23
CA LEU A 683 -3.46 19.19 -4.61
C LEU A 683 -2.05 19.04 -5.19
N ASN A 684 -1.26 18.10 -4.65
CA ASN A 684 0.17 17.97 -4.97
C ASN A 684 0.56 16.55 -5.42
N LYS A 685 -0.42 15.80 -5.96
CA LYS A 685 -0.23 14.53 -6.66
C LYS A 685 -0.31 14.66 -8.19
N ARG A 686 -0.74 15.84 -8.66
CA ARG A 686 -1.00 16.22 -10.04
C ARG A 686 -0.62 17.70 -10.19
N ARG A 687 -0.40 18.15 -11.42
CA ARG A 687 -0.22 19.57 -11.74
C ARG A 687 -1.61 20.22 -11.81
N ARG A 688 -1.77 21.36 -11.14
CA ARG A 688 -3.02 22.14 -11.21
C ARG A 688 -3.00 23.00 -12.46
N ILE A 689 -4.10 22.99 -13.21
CA ILE A 689 -4.31 23.84 -14.39
C ILE A 689 -5.46 24.78 -14.07
N HIS A 690 -5.19 26.09 -14.12
CA HIS A 690 -6.11 27.10 -13.64
C HIS A 690 -6.59 26.79 -12.21
N LYS A 691 -7.85 27.09 -11.89
CA LYS A 691 -8.41 26.92 -10.55
C LYS A 691 -9.13 25.57 -10.35
N GLU A 692 -9.51 24.89 -11.42
CA GLU A 692 -10.53 23.82 -11.40
C GLU A 692 -10.05 22.45 -11.90
N LYS A 693 -9.05 22.40 -12.79
CA LYS A 693 -8.60 21.17 -13.46
C LYS A 693 -7.22 20.74 -12.94
N THR A 694 -6.90 19.45 -13.09
CA THR A 694 -5.55 18.93 -12.84
C THR A 694 -5.14 17.88 -13.87
N GLU A 695 -3.86 17.85 -14.20
CA GLU A 695 -3.25 16.87 -15.11
C GLU A 695 -2.15 16.08 -14.41
N PRO A 696 -1.81 14.86 -14.89
CA PRO A 696 -0.69 14.14 -14.31
C PRO A 696 0.63 14.88 -14.56
N TYR A 697 1.58 14.74 -13.63
CA TYR A 697 2.91 15.31 -13.81
C TYR A 697 3.57 14.77 -15.10
N GLY A 698 3.96 15.66 -16.00
CA GLY A 698 4.57 15.29 -17.28
C GLY A 698 3.61 15.23 -18.48
N PHE A 699 2.35 15.61 -18.30
CA PHE A 699 1.39 15.72 -19.39
C PHE A 699 1.79 16.82 -20.37
N LYS A 700 1.69 16.53 -21.66
CA LYS A 700 1.92 17.45 -22.78
C LYS A 700 0.81 17.40 -23.83
N GLY A 701 -0.32 16.74 -23.52
CA GLY A 701 -1.50 16.79 -24.37
C GLY A 701 -2.23 18.13 -24.22
N THR A 702 -3.20 18.35 -25.10
CA THR A 702 -4.17 19.44 -24.95
C THR A 702 -5.39 18.87 -24.24
N LEU A 703 -5.80 19.47 -23.13
CA LEU A 703 -7.12 19.21 -22.57
C LEU A 703 -8.09 20.15 -23.26
N LEU A 704 -9.15 19.59 -23.82
CA LEU A 704 -10.25 20.38 -24.35
C LEU A 704 -10.90 21.15 -23.20
N ASP A 705 -11.16 22.42 -23.42
CA ASP A 705 -12.00 23.17 -22.48
C ASP A 705 -13.47 22.79 -22.64
N ASP A 706 -14.31 23.27 -21.73
CA ASP A 706 -15.72 22.89 -21.75
C ASP A 706 -16.44 23.51 -22.99
N GLU A 707 -15.85 24.52 -23.66
CA GLU A 707 -16.35 25.12 -24.93
C GLU A 707 -15.91 24.30 -26.15
N ASP A 708 -14.69 23.76 -26.16
CA ASP A 708 -14.16 22.88 -27.20
C ASP A 708 -14.99 21.60 -27.34
N TYR A 709 -15.47 21.03 -26.23
CA TYR A 709 -16.39 19.88 -26.25
C TYR A 709 -17.76 20.23 -26.84
N GLU A 710 -18.26 21.46 -26.63
CA GLU A 710 -19.50 21.92 -27.26
C GLU A 710 -19.32 22.02 -28.77
N ILE A 711 -18.21 22.60 -29.23
CA ILE A 711 -17.89 22.70 -30.66
C ILE A 711 -17.76 21.32 -31.29
N LEU A 712 -17.05 20.38 -30.65
CA LEU A 712 -16.93 19.00 -31.13
C LEU A 712 -18.28 18.28 -31.18
N SER A 713 -19.13 18.44 -30.16
CA SER A 713 -20.47 17.85 -30.16
C SER A 713 -21.37 18.41 -31.25
N VAL A 714 -21.23 19.71 -31.58
CA VAL A 714 -21.95 20.33 -32.70
C VAL A 714 -21.44 19.79 -34.03
N LEU A 715 -20.12 19.58 -34.18
CA LEU A 715 -19.52 19.02 -35.39
C LEU A 715 -19.89 17.54 -35.61
N GLU A 716 -19.94 16.72 -34.57
CA GLU A 716 -20.41 15.32 -34.66
C GLU A 716 -21.89 15.24 -35.05
N ASN A 717 -22.74 16.07 -34.45
CA ASN A 717 -24.16 16.15 -34.81
C ASN A 717 -24.40 16.67 -36.25
N LEU A 718 -23.48 17.46 -36.79
CA LEU A 718 -23.53 17.90 -38.19
C LEU A 718 -23.07 16.80 -39.15
N ALA A 719 -22.12 15.96 -38.74
CA ALA A 719 -21.63 14.83 -39.54
C ALA A 719 -22.65 13.68 -39.63
N ASP A 720 -23.47 13.46 -38.59
CA ASP A 720 -24.54 12.46 -38.62
C ASP A 720 -25.80 12.92 -39.40
N ASN A 721 -25.87 14.20 -39.78
CA ASN A 721 -26.96 14.79 -40.57
C ASN A 721 -26.57 15.09 -42.03
N THR A 722 -25.43 14.58 -42.50
CA THR A 722 -24.97 14.56 -43.89
C THR A 722 -24.73 13.14 -44.36
#